data_AF-A0A0P7TRM4-F1
#
_entry.id   AF-A0A0P7TRM4-F1
#
_cell.length_a   1.000
_cell.length_b   1.000
_cell.length_c   1.000
_cell.angle_alpha   90.00
_cell.angle_beta   90.00
_cell.angle_gamma   90.00
#
_symmetry.space_group_name_H-M   'P 1'
#
loop_
_entity.id
_entity.type
_entity.pdbx_description
1 polymer ?
#
loop_
_entity_poly.entity_id
_entity_poly.type
_entity_poly.pdbx_seq_one_letter_code
_entity_poly.pdbx_strand_id
1 'polypeptide(L)'
;TDASAIVNCLHILARSLDARTVMKSGPEIVKAGLRSFFESAADDIEKMVENLKLGKVSNRTQVKGVSQNISYTTVALLPVLTSLFDHIAQHQFGDDVILDDVQMSCYRIMCSIYSLGSVKNPHVERSYGFYRQRPALGECLAHLAAAMPVAFLEPHLNEFNAFSVYTTKTPRERAILGLPSQVQELCLDIPELDVLMKEIGDLAESGARYTEMPHVIEVTLPMLCNYLPRWWERGIENFPEQEGQLCTEVTSDHLNQLLGSIMKIVVNNLGIDEASWMKRLAGVCIHTHTHWLPSLLCLGALYCQLMLNLNTEVDGLSVFSANSSHFKLSSQFCFTSWFLSLLLTPPVFSQPIVSRAKPEMLKSHFIPTMEKLKKRTGKVVAEEEHLRLEGKSEGNEEEGTIRDEFAVLCRDLYALYPLLIRYIDNNRARWLTCPDPDAEELFRMVGEVFIFWSKSHNFKREEQNFVVMNEINNMSFLTADSKSKMSKAGGPDVERTKKKRRGDRYSVQTSLIVAALKKMLPIGLNMCSPADQELINLAKIRYSLKDTDEEVREFLQNNLHLQGKVENPSMRWQMALYKEMSGKAEDADHPEKVVKRVQEVSAVLYHIEVTEHPYKSKKMVWHKLLSKQRRRAVVACFRMTPLYNIPRHRASNMFLDGYKRNWIQTEGYSFEDHMIDDLSVSAAD
;
A
#
# COMPACT_ATOMS: atom_id res chain seq x y z
N THR A 1 -16.81 12.42 19.03
CA THR A 1 -15.67 13.14 18.43
C THR A 1 -14.37 12.86 19.17
N ASP A 2 -14.38 12.69 20.50
CA ASP A 2 -13.16 12.45 21.29
C ASP A 2 -12.60 11.02 21.19
N ALA A 3 -13.44 10.01 20.94
CA ALA A 3 -13.01 8.60 20.90
C ALA A 3 -11.96 8.32 19.80
N SER A 4 -12.13 8.88 18.60
CA SER A 4 -11.14 8.71 17.52
C SER A 4 -9.82 9.40 17.87
N ALA A 5 -9.86 10.58 18.51
CA ALA A 5 -8.65 11.27 18.94
C ALA A 5 -7.90 10.47 20.02
N ILE A 6 -8.62 9.87 20.97
CA ILE A 6 -8.03 9.02 22.02
C ILE A 6 -7.40 7.77 21.41
N VAL A 7 -8.09 7.08 20.51
CA VAL A 7 -7.53 5.91 19.81
C VAL A 7 -6.25 6.28 19.05
N ASN A 8 -6.24 7.43 18.37
CA ASN A 8 -5.04 7.93 17.68
C ASN A 8 -3.88 8.21 18.66
N CYS A 9 -4.15 8.77 19.83
CA CYS A 9 -3.15 8.98 20.87
C CYS A 9 -2.60 7.65 21.40
N LEU A 10 -3.46 6.66 21.63
CA LEU A 10 -3.06 5.32 22.07
C LEU A 10 -2.21 4.60 21.01
N HIS A 11 -2.53 4.73 19.73
CA HIS A 11 -1.69 4.22 18.64
C HIS A 11 -0.28 4.80 18.67
N ILE A 12 -0.17 6.12 18.89
CA ILE A 12 1.12 6.81 18.93
C ILE A 12 1.92 6.37 20.15
N LEU A 13 1.26 6.28 21.31
CA LEU A 13 1.88 5.78 22.54
C LEU A 13 2.42 4.37 22.34
N ALA A 14 1.61 3.45 21.78
CA ALA A 14 2.00 2.08 21.52
C ALA A 14 3.26 1.98 20.63
N ARG A 15 3.35 2.79 19.56
CA ARG A 15 4.52 2.78 18.65
C ARG A 15 5.73 3.58 19.18
N SER A 16 5.54 4.40 20.20
CA SER A 16 6.63 5.14 20.86
C SER A 16 7.22 4.41 22.06
N LEU A 17 6.57 3.31 22.49
CA LEU A 17 6.96 2.57 23.67
C LEU A 17 8.23 1.75 23.38
N ASP A 18 9.34 2.10 24.03
CA ASP A 18 10.46 1.17 24.14
C ASP A 18 10.12 0.13 25.22
N ALA A 19 9.44 -0.93 24.79
CA ALA A 19 8.87 -1.91 25.69
C ALA A 19 9.97 -2.67 26.46
N ARG A 20 11.14 -2.89 25.85
CA ARG A 20 12.31 -3.49 26.54
C ARG A 20 12.78 -2.61 27.69
N THR A 21 12.97 -1.31 27.45
CA THR A 21 13.43 -0.38 28.50
C THR A 21 12.39 -0.27 29.63
N VAL A 22 11.10 -0.23 29.28
CA VAL A 22 10.01 -0.21 30.27
C VAL A 22 9.99 -1.48 31.12
N MET A 23 10.14 -2.66 30.50
CA MET A 23 10.10 -3.92 31.25
C MET A 23 11.35 -4.14 32.12
N LYS A 24 12.53 -3.66 31.69
CA LYS A 24 13.77 -3.82 32.46
C LYS A 24 13.94 -2.77 33.56
N SER A 25 13.74 -1.50 33.22
CA SER A 25 14.09 -0.35 34.08
C SER A 25 12.91 0.53 34.48
N GLY A 26 11.73 0.27 33.93
CA GLY A 26 10.53 1.07 34.20
C GLY A 26 10.01 0.92 35.64
N PRO A 27 9.26 1.92 36.12
CA PRO A 27 8.60 1.84 37.43
C PRO A 27 7.59 0.68 37.47
N GLU A 28 7.46 -0.01 38.61
CA GLU A 28 6.53 -1.14 38.74
C GLU A 28 5.08 -0.75 38.47
N ILE A 29 4.68 0.49 38.77
CA ILE A 29 3.35 1.01 38.43
C ILE A 29 3.07 1.01 36.92
N VAL A 30 4.10 1.26 36.09
CA VAL A 30 3.97 1.24 34.62
C VAL A 30 3.89 -0.20 34.12
N LYS A 31 4.69 -1.10 34.69
CA LYS A 31 4.64 -2.54 34.38
C LYS A 31 3.27 -3.14 34.77
N ALA A 32 2.77 -2.82 35.96
CA ALA A 32 1.45 -3.23 36.43
C ALA A 32 0.33 -2.66 35.53
N GLY A 33 0.45 -1.41 35.09
CA GLY A 33 -0.48 -0.82 34.13
C GLY A 33 -0.52 -1.58 32.79
N LEU A 34 0.63 -2.01 32.28
CA LEU A 34 0.70 -2.82 31.05
C LEU A 34 0.08 -4.21 31.24
N ARG A 35 0.35 -4.88 32.37
CA ARG A 35 -0.27 -6.17 32.71
C ARG A 35 -1.79 -6.06 32.77
N SER A 36 -2.29 -5.07 33.53
CA SER A 36 -3.72 -4.81 33.69
C SER A 36 -4.39 -4.46 32.36
N PHE A 37 -3.71 -3.77 31.45
CA PHE A 37 -4.23 -3.50 30.11
C PHE A 37 -4.45 -4.79 29.32
N PHE A 38 -3.48 -5.70 29.27
CA PHE A 38 -3.62 -6.97 28.55
C PHE A 38 -4.67 -7.88 29.19
N GLU A 39 -4.73 -7.94 30.51
CA GLU A 39 -5.73 -8.71 31.25
C GLU A 39 -7.15 -8.18 30.95
N SER A 40 -7.34 -6.86 31.04
CA SER A 40 -8.63 -6.23 30.72
C SER A 40 -9.01 -6.43 29.24
N ALA A 41 -8.03 -6.35 28.33
CA ALA A 41 -8.25 -6.60 26.92
C ALA A 41 -8.67 -8.05 26.63
N ALA A 42 -8.08 -9.03 27.33
CA ALA A 42 -8.48 -10.42 27.25
C ALA A 42 -9.92 -10.62 27.73
N ASP A 43 -10.27 -10.08 28.90
CA ASP A 43 -11.62 -10.14 29.46
C ASP A 43 -12.67 -9.51 28.52
N ASP A 44 -12.35 -8.37 27.90
CA ASP A 44 -13.28 -7.66 27.01
C ASP A 44 -13.52 -8.43 25.71
N ILE A 45 -12.48 -9.04 25.14
CA ILE A 45 -12.60 -9.87 23.94
C ILE A 45 -13.34 -11.18 24.26
N GLU A 46 -13.07 -11.83 25.38
CA GLU A 46 -13.80 -13.03 25.81
C GLU A 46 -15.28 -12.75 26.04
N LYS A 47 -15.62 -11.66 26.75
CA LYS A 47 -17.02 -11.22 26.91
C LYS A 47 -17.68 -10.96 25.57
N MET A 48 -16.96 -10.38 24.60
CA MET A 48 -17.47 -10.22 23.24
C MET A 48 -17.79 -11.58 22.60
N VAL A 49 -16.89 -12.56 22.73
CA VAL A 49 -17.10 -13.93 22.22
C VAL A 49 -18.31 -14.59 22.87
N GLU A 50 -18.45 -14.52 24.19
CA GLU A 50 -19.60 -15.06 24.92
C GLU A 50 -20.92 -14.42 24.50
N ASN A 51 -20.94 -13.09 24.39
CA ASN A 51 -22.11 -12.33 23.95
C ASN A 51 -22.56 -12.73 22.54
N LEU A 52 -21.60 -13.04 21.66
CA LEU A 52 -21.86 -13.49 20.29
C LEU A 52 -22.27 -14.97 20.23
N LYS A 53 -21.69 -15.86 21.04
CA LYS A 53 -22.03 -17.29 21.12
C LYS A 53 -23.43 -17.53 21.70
N LEU A 54 -23.83 -16.76 22.73
CA LEU A 54 -25.08 -16.99 23.45
C LEU A 54 -26.33 -16.51 22.71
N GLY A 55 -26.20 -15.70 21.65
CA GLY A 55 -27.34 -15.22 20.85
C GLY A 55 -28.50 -14.62 21.68
N LYS A 56 -28.23 -14.16 22.91
CA LYS A 56 -29.26 -13.73 23.87
C LYS A 56 -29.84 -12.38 23.45
N VAL A 57 -30.76 -12.43 22.49
CA VAL A 57 -31.56 -11.29 22.03
C VAL A 57 -32.99 -11.49 22.51
N SER A 58 -33.21 -11.53 23.82
CA SER A 58 -34.59 -11.58 24.36
C SER A 58 -35.11 -10.24 24.87
N ASN A 59 -34.26 -9.20 25.00
CA ASN A 59 -34.70 -7.87 25.46
C ASN A 59 -34.07 -6.71 24.66
N ARG A 60 -34.92 -5.82 24.13
CA ARG A 60 -34.58 -4.64 23.30
C ARG A 60 -33.54 -3.69 23.94
N THR A 61 -33.40 -3.68 25.27
CA THR A 61 -32.43 -2.90 26.03
C THR A 61 -31.03 -3.53 26.07
N GLN A 62 -30.91 -4.86 26.07
CA GLN A 62 -29.62 -5.56 26.06
C GLN A 62 -28.94 -5.51 24.68
N VAL A 63 -29.71 -5.40 23.59
CA VAL A 63 -29.19 -5.31 22.22
C VAL A 63 -28.28 -4.08 22.02
N LYS A 64 -28.58 -2.96 22.69
CA LYS A 64 -27.74 -1.75 22.63
C LYS A 64 -26.38 -1.95 23.33
N GLY A 65 -26.34 -2.67 24.45
CA GLY A 65 -25.11 -2.95 25.18
C GLY A 65 -24.15 -3.87 24.42
N VAL A 66 -24.67 -4.93 23.81
CA VAL A 66 -23.88 -5.86 22.98
C VAL A 66 -23.30 -5.16 21.75
N SER A 67 -24.09 -4.34 21.06
CA SER A 67 -23.61 -3.56 19.91
C SER A 67 -22.55 -2.53 20.30
N GLN A 68 -22.63 -1.93 21.48
CA GLN A 68 -21.62 -1.00 21.99
C GLN A 68 -20.32 -1.72 22.36
N ASN A 69 -20.39 -2.90 22.98
CA ASN A 69 -19.22 -3.72 23.29
C ASN A 69 -18.49 -4.13 21.99
N ILE A 70 -19.22 -4.67 21.00
CA ILE A 70 -18.64 -5.00 19.69
C ILE A 70 -18.02 -3.76 19.04
N SER A 71 -18.69 -2.62 19.07
CA SER A 71 -18.16 -1.37 18.50
C SER A 71 -16.89 -0.90 19.22
N TYR A 72 -16.83 -0.99 20.55
CA TYR A 72 -15.63 -0.65 21.32
C TYR A 72 -14.46 -1.58 20.95
N THR A 73 -14.70 -2.88 20.98
CA THR A 73 -13.66 -3.88 20.73
C THR A 73 -13.10 -3.75 19.31
N THR A 74 -13.98 -3.55 18.32
CA THR A 74 -13.58 -3.46 16.91
C THR A 74 -12.98 -2.13 16.48
N VAL A 75 -13.47 -0.99 17.01
CA VAL A 75 -13.06 0.35 16.56
C VAL A 75 -11.95 0.95 17.42
N ALA A 76 -11.80 0.51 18.67
CA ALA A 76 -10.81 1.03 19.60
C ALA A 76 -9.80 -0.03 20.06
N LEU A 77 -10.26 -1.14 20.63
CA LEU A 77 -9.37 -2.11 21.26
C LEU A 77 -8.49 -2.86 20.24
N LEU A 78 -9.10 -3.47 19.21
CA LEU A 78 -8.38 -4.22 18.18
C LEU A 78 -7.34 -3.35 17.46
N PRO A 79 -7.63 -2.14 16.96
CA PRO A 79 -6.60 -1.31 16.34
C PRO A 79 -5.41 -1.00 17.27
N VAL A 80 -5.68 -0.70 18.55
CA VAL A 80 -4.62 -0.42 19.53
C VAL A 80 -3.78 -1.68 19.79
N LEU A 81 -4.41 -2.83 19.97
CA LEU A 81 -3.73 -4.13 20.12
C LEU A 81 -2.91 -4.48 18.88
N THR A 82 -3.49 -4.39 17.68
CA THR A 82 -2.80 -4.62 16.41
C THR A 82 -1.54 -3.75 16.31
N SER A 83 -1.66 -2.46 16.60
CA SER A 83 -0.50 -1.55 16.54
C SER A 83 0.55 -1.83 17.61
N LEU A 84 0.14 -2.33 18.78
CA LEU A 84 1.07 -2.68 19.86
C LEU A 84 1.80 -3.98 19.52
N PHE A 85 1.09 -5.02 19.08
CA PHE A 85 1.70 -6.28 18.67
C PHE A 85 2.59 -6.12 17.44
N ASP A 86 2.18 -5.31 16.46
CA ASP A 86 3.02 -4.96 15.31
C ASP A 86 4.35 -4.34 15.76
N HIS A 87 4.29 -3.37 16.67
CA HIS A 87 5.49 -2.74 17.23
C HIS A 87 6.36 -3.73 18.02
N ILE A 88 5.74 -4.58 18.85
CA ILE A 88 6.45 -5.61 19.62
C ILE A 88 7.13 -6.62 18.69
N ALA A 89 6.46 -7.06 17.63
CA ALA A 89 7.00 -8.01 16.66
C ALA A 89 8.16 -7.40 15.86
N GLN A 90 7.99 -6.20 15.30
CA GLN A 90 9.01 -5.52 14.50
C GLN A 90 10.32 -5.29 15.27
N HIS A 91 10.22 -5.01 16.57
CA HIS A 91 11.38 -4.76 17.42
C HIS A 91 11.82 -5.97 18.25
N GLN A 92 11.17 -7.14 18.07
CA GLN A 92 11.44 -8.36 18.82
C GLN A 92 11.38 -8.15 20.34
N PHE A 93 10.47 -7.30 20.81
CA PHE A 93 10.25 -7.07 22.25
C PHE A 93 9.40 -8.15 22.91
N GLY A 94 8.87 -9.11 22.14
CA GLY A 94 8.01 -10.19 22.65
C GLY A 94 8.66 -10.96 23.80
N ASP A 95 9.95 -11.27 23.65
CA ASP A 95 10.76 -12.00 24.64
C ASP A 95 10.93 -11.24 25.97
N ASP A 96 10.80 -9.90 25.97
CA ASP A 96 10.95 -9.05 27.17
C ASP A 96 9.58 -8.68 27.80
N VAL A 97 8.51 -8.65 27.02
CA VAL A 97 7.19 -8.10 27.41
C VAL A 97 6.15 -9.19 27.69
N ILE A 98 6.10 -10.23 26.86
CA ILE A 98 5.05 -11.25 26.90
C ILE A 98 5.50 -12.40 27.80
N LEU A 99 5.56 -12.11 29.10
CA LEU A 99 5.98 -13.03 30.16
C LEU A 99 4.86 -13.17 31.20
N ASP A 100 4.85 -14.29 31.91
CA ASP A 100 3.94 -14.56 33.04
C ASP A 100 2.46 -14.22 32.71
N ASP A 101 1.83 -13.32 33.48
CA ASP A 101 0.42 -12.94 33.34
C ASP A 101 0.09 -12.30 31.97
N VAL A 102 1.06 -11.62 31.36
CA VAL A 102 0.90 -11.05 30.02
C VAL A 102 0.85 -12.17 28.98
N GLN A 103 1.70 -13.19 29.14
CA GLN A 103 1.68 -14.35 28.26
C GLN A 103 0.32 -15.07 28.34
N MET A 104 -0.23 -15.22 29.55
CA MET A 104 -1.57 -15.78 29.77
C MET A 104 -2.67 -14.95 29.09
N SER A 105 -2.63 -13.64 29.26
CA SER A 105 -3.57 -12.72 28.61
C SER A 105 -3.47 -12.81 27.08
N CYS A 106 -2.26 -12.91 26.54
CA CYS A 106 -2.03 -13.09 25.10
C CYS A 106 -2.61 -14.42 24.58
N TYR A 107 -2.46 -15.54 25.30
CA TYR A 107 -3.09 -16.80 24.92
C TYR A 107 -4.62 -16.69 24.89
N ARG A 108 -5.22 -16.07 25.90
CA ARG A 108 -6.67 -15.81 25.99
C ARG A 108 -7.18 -14.96 24.82
N ILE A 109 -6.49 -13.86 24.52
CA ILE A 109 -6.78 -12.97 23.37
C ILE A 109 -6.69 -13.78 22.07
N MET A 110 -5.61 -14.54 21.88
CA MET A 110 -5.34 -15.32 20.68
C MET A 110 -6.44 -16.37 20.42
N CYS A 111 -6.76 -17.18 21.43
CA CYS A 111 -7.83 -18.17 21.35
C CYS A 111 -9.16 -17.50 21.04
N SER A 112 -9.52 -16.45 21.77
CA SER A 112 -10.79 -15.75 21.59
C SER A 112 -10.95 -15.15 20.19
N ILE A 113 -9.89 -14.53 19.66
CA ILE A 113 -9.89 -13.97 18.29
C ILE A 113 -10.02 -15.07 17.24
N TYR A 114 -9.26 -16.17 17.36
CA TYR A 114 -9.34 -17.28 16.41
C TYR A 114 -10.70 -17.98 16.45
N SER A 115 -11.17 -18.33 17.65
CA SER A 115 -12.48 -18.92 17.92
C SER A 115 -13.58 -18.10 17.26
N LEU A 116 -13.54 -16.77 17.42
CA LEU A 116 -14.46 -15.81 16.83
C LEU A 116 -14.36 -15.69 15.31
N GLY A 117 -13.14 -15.70 14.78
CA GLY A 117 -12.85 -15.64 13.35
C GLY A 117 -13.35 -16.86 12.57
N SER A 118 -13.29 -18.03 13.22
CA SER A 118 -13.59 -19.35 12.65
C SER A 118 -15.06 -19.79 12.82
N VAL A 119 -15.88 -19.06 13.58
CA VAL A 119 -17.32 -19.41 13.76
C VAL A 119 -18.08 -19.34 12.42
N LYS A 120 -18.67 -20.48 12.02
CA LYS A 120 -19.65 -20.60 10.92
C LYS A 120 -21.08 -20.42 11.45
N ASN A 121 -21.47 -19.20 11.87
CA ASN A 121 -22.85 -18.94 12.33
C ASN A 121 -23.56 -17.88 11.46
N PRO A 122 -24.47 -18.30 10.55
CA PRO A 122 -25.19 -17.41 9.65
C PRO A 122 -26.01 -16.31 10.34
N HIS A 123 -26.49 -16.54 11.58
CA HIS A 123 -27.30 -15.57 12.32
C HIS A 123 -26.46 -14.42 12.91
N VAL A 124 -25.26 -14.73 13.43
CA VAL A 124 -24.31 -13.72 13.91
C VAL A 124 -23.74 -12.92 12.73
N GLU A 125 -23.49 -13.60 11.62
CA GLU A 125 -22.97 -13.02 10.37
C GLU A 125 -23.90 -11.96 9.77
N ARG A 126 -25.21 -12.23 9.70
CA ARG A 126 -26.20 -11.36 9.04
C ARG A 126 -26.73 -10.23 9.94
N SER A 127 -26.73 -10.40 11.26
CA SER A 127 -27.42 -9.48 12.19
C SER A 127 -26.55 -8.34 12.75
N TYR A 128 -25.22 -8.45 12.73
CA TYR A 128 -24.31 -7.48 13.37
C TYR A 128 -23.25 -6.86 12.45
N GLY A 129 -23.31 -7.10 11.13
CA GLY A 129 -22.30 -6.60 10.19
C GLY A 129 -20.90 -7.22 10.40
N PHE A 130 -20.86 -8.39 11.05
CA PHE A 130 -19.63 -9.05 11.51
C PHE A 130 -18.67 -9.44 10.36
N TYR A 131 -19.20 -9.69 9.15
CA TYR A 131 -18.40 -9.87 7.92
C TYR A 131 -17.39 -8.73 7.67
N ARG A 132 -17.66 -7.50 8.14
CA ARG A 132 -16.74 -6.37 7.97
C ARG A 132 -15.56 -6.38 8.95
N GLN A 133 -15.62 -7.16 10.03
CA GLN A 133 -14.68 -7.10 11.15
C GLN A 133 -13.74 -8.32 11.24
N ARG A 134 -14.09 -9.45 10.61
CA ARG A 134 -13.22 -10.64 10.47
C ARG A 134 -11.78 -10.33 9.99
N PRO A 135 -11.55 -9.39 9.05
CA PRO A 135 -10.19 -9.03 8.64
C PRO A 135 -9.38 -8.35 9.75
N ALA A 136 -10.00 -7.48 10.54
CA ALA A 136 -9.32 -6.77 11.63
C ALA A 136 -8.95 -7.74 12.77
N LEU A 137 -9.79 -8.74 13.01
CA LEU A 137 -9.50 -9.86 13.92
C LEU A 137 -8.29 -10.66 13.42
N GLY A 138 -8.30 -11.09 12.16
CA GLY A 138 -7.17 -11.83 11.57
C GLY A 138 -5.88 -11.03 11.54
N GLU A 139 -5.94 -9.72 11.25
CA GLU A 139 -4.79 -8.83 11.31
C GLU A 139 -4.20 -8.72 12.72
N CYS A 140 -5.05 -8.53 13.75
CA CYS A 140 -4.59 -8.49 15.14
C CYS A 140 -3.96 -9.83 15.56
N LEU A 141 -4.60 -10.94 15.20
CA LEU A 141 -4.10 -12.29 15.47
C LEU A 141 -2.74 -12.53 14.81
N ALA A 142 -2.59 -12.06 13.58
CA ALA A 142 -1.37 -12.23 12.82
C ALA A 142 -0.18 -11.50 13.47
N HIS A 143 -0.36 -10.24 13.89
CA HIS A 143 0.70 -9.52 14.60
C HIS A 143 0.98 -10.12 15.98
N LEU A 144 -0.04 -10.62 16.68
CA LEU A 144 0.15 -11.35 17.93
C LEU A 144 0.96 -12.64 17.71
N ALA A 145 0.70 -13.39 16.65
CA ALA A 145 1.45 -14.60 16.32
C ALA A 145 2.94 -14.30 16.04
N ALA A 146 3.25 -13.17 15.42
CA ALA A 146 4.65 -12.73 15.22
C ALA A 146 5.31 -12.22 16.51
N ALA A 147 4.53 -11.61 17.43
CA ALA A 147 5.01 -11.07 18.69
C ALA A 147 5.22 -12.16 19.76
N MET A 148 4.51 -13.29 19.68
CA MET A 148 4.50 -14.34 20.69
C MET A 148 5.91 -14.96 20.86
N PRO A 149 6.45 -15.05 22.09
CA PRO A 149 7.76 -15.66 22.34
C PRO A 149 7.71 -17.19 22.42
N VAL A 150 6.53 -17.81 22.26
CA VAL A 150 6.29 -19.25 22.35
C VAL A 150 5.68 -19.81 21.06
N ALA A 151 6.20 -20.95 20.59
CA ALA A 151 5.78 -21.64 19.37
C ALA A 151 4.45 -22.38 19.60
N PHE A 152 3.36 -21.60 19.72
CA PHE A 152 2.08 -22.12 20.17
C PHE A 152 1.38 -23.09 19.20
N LEU A 153 1.78 -23.15 17.92
CA LEU A 153 1.26 -24.12 16.95
C LEU A 153 1.99 -25.47 17.00
N GLU A 154 3.07 -25.55 17.77
CA GLU A 154 3.92 -26.75 17.95
C GLU A 154 4.02 -27.09 19.45
N PRO A 155 2.90 -27.35 20.15
CA PRO A 155 2.89 -27.50 21.61
C PRO A 155 3.74 -28.69 22.11
N HIS A 156 4.00 -29.67 21.24
CA HIS A 156 4.86 -30.81 21.53
C HIS A 156 6.34 -30.43 21.74
N LEU A 157 6.81 -29.31 21.17
CA LEU A 157 8.18 -28.79 21.33
C LEU A 157 8.30 -27.73 22.43
N ASN A 158 7.22 -27.45 23.16
CA ASN A 158 7.20 -26.39 24.15
C ASN A 158 8.16 -26.63 25.33
N GLU A 159 8.57 -27.87 25.57
CA GLU A 159 9.57 -28.20 26.59
C GLU A 159 10.95 -27.58 26.30
N PHE A 160 11.26 -27.35 25.02
CA PHE A 160 12.50 -26.71 24.57
C PHE A 160 12.39 -25.17 24.54
N ASN A 161 11.21 -24.61 24.83
CA ASN A 161 11.01 -23.16 24.80
C ASN A 161 11.35 -22.51 26.15
N ALA A 162 12.44 -21.75 26.20
CA ALA A 162 12.92 -21.09 27.42
C ALA A 162 12.01 -19.94 27.93
N PHE A 163 11.10 -19.41 27.11
CA PHE A 163 10.21 -18.29 27.46
C PHE A 163 8.80 -18.75 27.86
N SER A 164 8.53 -20.05 27.79
CA SER A 164 7.24 -20.62 28.15
C SER A 164 7.00 -20.55 29.66
N VAL A 165 5.78 -20.20 30.07
CA VAL A 165 5.39 -20.26 31.49
C VAL A 165 5.47 -21.70 32.03
N TYR A 166 5.39 -22.71 31.16
CA TYR A 166 5.51 -24.13 31.56
C TYR A 166 6.95 -24.57 31.86
N THR A 167 7.94 -23.91 31.28
CA THR A 167 9.37 -24.18 31.53
C THR A 167 9.92 -23.29 32.63
N THR A 168 9.41 -22.06 32.76
CA THR A 168 9.90 -21.06 33.72
C THR A 168 9.24 -21.12 35.10
N LYS A 169 8.02 -21.68 35.24
CA LYS A 169 7.30 -21.77 36.52
C LYS A 169 7.11 -23.20 37.01
N THR A 170 7.16 -23.36 38.33
CA THR A 170 6.88 -24.63 38.99
C THR A 170 5.39 -25.02 38.85
N PRO A 171 5.02 -26.31 38.96
CA PRO A 171 3.62 -26.75 38.94
C PRO A 171 2.73 -26.03 39.97
N ARG A 172 3.30 -25.66 41.13
CA ARG A 172 2.59 -24.92 42.18
C ARG A 172 2.28 -23.48 41.76
N GLU A 173 3.25 -22.79 41.16
CA GLU A 173 3.05 -21.44 40.63
C GLU A 173 2.07 -21.44 39.46
N ARG A 174 2.11 -22.46 38.61
CA ARG A 174 1.13 -22.66 37.54
C ARG A 174 -0.30 -22.82 38.08
N ALA A 175 -0.47 -23.59 39.14
CA ALA A 175 -1.78 -23.73 39.79
C ALA A 175 -2.30 -22.40 40.37
N ILE A 176 -1.40 -21.54 40.89
CA ILE A 176 -1.76 -20.19 41.38
C ILE A 176 -2.21 -19.28 40.23
N LEU A 177 -1.57 -19.41 39.07
CA LEU A 177 -1.92 -18.66 37.84
C LEU A 177 -3.15 -19.24 37.11
N GLY A 178 -3.78 -20.31 37.62
CA GLY A 178 -4.92 -20.96 36.99
C GLY A 178 -4.60 -21.67 35.68
N LEU A 179 -3.33 -22.04 35.47
CA LEU A 179 -2.87 -22.72 34.26
C LEU A 179 -3.32 -24.19 34.22
N PRO A 180 -3.71 -24.70 33.04
CA PRO A 180 -3.97 -26.12 32.85
C PRO A 180 -2.71 -26.97 33.08
N SER A 181 -2.93 -28.27 33.22
CA SER A 181 -1.85 -29.22 33.53
C SER A 181 -0.91 -29.43 32.34
N GLN A 182 -1.49 -29.43 31.13
CA GLN A 182 -0.83 -29.63 29.85
C GLN A 182 -0.87 -28.36 29.01
N VAL A 183 0.19 -28.13 28.24
CA VAL A 183 0.34 -26.94 27.37
C VAL A 183 -0.74 -26.94 26.28
N GLN A 184 -1.09 -28.11 25.78
CA GLN A 184 -2.10 -28.34 24.75
C GLN A 184 -3.48 -27.81 25.15
N GLU A 185 -3.80 -27.86 26.45
CA GLU A 185 -5.08 -27.37 26.99
C GLU A 185 -5.17 -25.83 27.00
N LEU A 186 -4.07 -25.12 26.79
CA LEU A 186 -4.03 -23.66 26.79
C LEU A 186 -4.64 -23.06 25.51
N CYS A 187 -4.63 -23.81 24.42
CA CYS A 187 -5.03 -23.34 23.09
C CYS A 187 -5.87 -24.37 22.33
N LEU A 188 -6.94 -24.88 22.95
CA LEU A 188 -7.78 -25.93 22.38
C LEU A 188 -8.50 -25.53 21.07
N ASP A 189 -8.74 -24.23 20.89
CA ASP A 189 -9.49 -23.71 19.74
C ASP A 189 -8.64 -23.58 18.46
N ILE A 190 -7.30 -23.56 18.57
CA ILE A 190 -6.40 -23.36 17.43
C ILE A 190 -5.76 -24.72 17.06
N PRO A 191 -6.00 -25.23 15.84
CA PRO A 191 -5.35 -26.45 15.36
C PRO A 191 -3.82 -26.33 15.28
N GLU A 192 -3.14 -27.48 15.32
CA GLU A 192 -1.69 -27.58 15.13
C GLU A 192 -1.25 -27.15 13.71
N LEU A 193 0.04 -26.81 13.57
CA LEU A 193 0.60 -26.25 12.35
C LEU A 193 0.28 -27.08 11.09
N ASP A 194 0.46 -28.40 11.15
CA ASP A 194 0.22 -29.30 10.01
C ASP A 194 -1.23 -29.29 9.53
N VAL A 195 -2.18 -29.21 10.48
CA VAL A 195 -3.61 -29.16 10.17
C VAL A 195 -3.96 -27.85 9.47
N LEU A 196 -3.42 -26.73 9.95
CA LEU A 196 -3.65 -25.41 9.35
C LEU A 196 -3.01 -25.29 7.97
N MET A 197 -1.79 -25.80 7.80
CA MET A 197 -1.10 -25.85 6.51
C MET A 197 -1.87 -26.69 5.49
N LYS A 198 -2.42 -27.83 5.94
CA LYS A 198 -3.28 -28.68 5.12
C LYS A 198 -4.59 -27.99 4.76
N GLU A 199 -5.26 -27.31 5.69
CA GLU A 199 -6.52 -26.57 5.40
C GLU A 199 -6.32 -25.52 4.30
N ILE A 200 -5.21 -24.75 4.36
CA ILE A 200 -4.86 -23.78 3.31
C ILE A 200 -4.54 -24.49 1.98
N GLY A 201 -3.81 -25.61 2.04
CA GLY A 201 -3.48 -26.40 0.86
C GLY A 201 -4.72 -26.97 0.16
N ASP A 202 -5.63 -27.58 0.92
CA ASP A 202 -6.89 -28.13 0.42
C ASP A 202 -7.77 -27.02 -0.19
N LEU A 203 -7.80 -25.83 0.42
CA LEU A 203 -8.46 -24.65 -0.17
C LEU A 203 -7.83 -24.26 -1.50
N ALA A 204 -6.50 -24.22 -1.58
CA ALA A 204 -5.78 -23.84 -2.79
C ALA A 204 -6.00 -24.84 -3.95
N GLU A 205 -6.03 -26.14 -3.67
CA GLU A 205 -6.24 -27.20 -4.66
C GLU A 205 -7.71 -27.33 -5.09
N SER A 206 -8.65 -27.09 -4.17
CA SER A 206 -10.09 -27.22 -4.46
C SER A 206 -10.61 -26.23 -5.51
N GLY A 207 -9.89 -25.12 -5.75
CA GLY A 207 -10.38 -24.03 -6.58
C GLY A 207 -11.58 -23.29 -5.99
N ALA A 208 -11.91 -23.54 -4.71
CA ALA A 208 -13.02 -22.94 -4.01
C ALA A 208 -12.96 -21.41 -4.04
N ARG A 209 -14.13 -20.78 -4.16
CA ARG A 209 -14.23 -19.32 -4.13
C ARG A 209 -14.01 -18.82 -2.71
N TYR A 210 -13.49 -17.60 -2.59
CA TYR A 210 -13.33 -16.92 -1.31
C TYR A 210 -14.58 -16.97 -0.41
N THR A 211 -15.78 -16.85 -1.01
CA THR A 211 -17.06 -16.85 -0.29
C THR A 211 -17.36 -18.16 0.43
N GLU A 212 -16.68 -19.25 0.07
CA GLU A 212 -16.91 -20.59 0.63
C GLU A 212 -16.12 -20.80 1.93
N MET A 213 -14.95 -20.17 2.09
CA MET A 213 -14.09 -20.29 3.29
C MET A 213 -13.40 -18.96 3.65
N PRO A 214 -14.15 -17.91 4.02
CA PRO A 214 -13.57 -16.60 4.34
C PRO A 214 -12.67 -16.61 5.59
N HIS A 215 -12.93 -17.51 6.55
CA HIS A 215 -12.13 -17.63 7.77
C HIS A 215 -10.68 -18.08 7.47
N VAL A 216 -10.48 -18.96 6.50
CA VAL A 216 -9.13 -19.42 6.12
C VAL A 216 -8.30 -18.27 5.55
N ILE A 217 -8.88 -17.46 4.66
CA ILE A 217 -8.18 -16.39 3.97
C ILE A 217 -8.01 -15.15 4.86
N GLU A 218 -8.98 -14.83 5.70
CA GLU A 218 -8.95 -13.61 6.51
C GLU A 218 -8.34 -13.80 7.90
N VAL A 219 -8.24 -15.02 8.41
CA VAL A 219 -7.75 -15.31 9.79
C VAL A 219 -6.56 -16.25 9.77
N THR A 220 -6.73 -17.48 9.27
CA THR A 220 -5.69 -18.51 9.30
C THR A 220 -4.47 -18.12 8.45
N LEU A 221 -4.70 -17.63 7.24
CA LEU A 221 -3.64 -17.28 6.30
C LEU A 221 -2.76 -16.12 6.80
N PRO A 222 -3.31 -14.96 7.23
CA PRO A 222 -2.51 -13.89 7.82
C PRO A 222 -1.72 -14.34 9.05
N MET A 223 -2.33 -15.17 9.90
CA MET A 223 -1.66 -15.73 11.08
C MET A 223 -0.44 -16.57 10.69
N LEU A 224 -0.59 -17.54 9.79
CA LEU A 224 0.51 -18.41 9.38
C LEU A 224 1.62 -17.66 8.67
N CYS A 225 1.27 -16.68 7.83
CA CYS A 225 2.27 -15.86 7.17
C CYS A 225 3.08 -14.97 8.14
N ASN A 226 2.60 -14.71 9.37
CA ASN A 226 3.35 -13.99 10.42
C ASN A 226 4.09 -14.98 11.34
N TYR A 227 3.48 -16.14 11.62
CA TYR A 227 4.06 -17.19 12.45
C TYR A 227 5.28 -17.84 11.80
N LEU A 228 5.15 -18.32 10.55
CA LEU A 228 6.19 -19.13 9.92
C LEU A 228 7.54 -18.39 9.79
N PRO A 229 7.62 -17.14 9.30
CA PRO A 229 8.89 -16.42 9.24
C PRO A 229 9.60 -16.31 10.59
N ARG A 230 8.82 -16.02 11.64
CA ARG A 230 9.32 -15.78 12.98
C ARG A 230 9.98 -17.02 13.57
N TRP A 231 9.37 -18.18 13.35
CA TRP A 231 9.84 -19.46 13.87
C TRP A 231 10.87 -20.10 12.96
N TRP A 232 10.79 -19.89 11.64
CA TRP A 232 11.86 -20.25 10.72
C TRP A 232 13.20 -19.61 11.11
N GLU A 233 13.23 -18.33 11.50
CA GLU A 233 14.44 -17.65 11.99
C GLU A 233 15.07 -18.33 13.22
N ARG A 234 14.28 -19.10 13.98
CA ARG A 234 14.68 -19.87 15.17
C ARG A 234 14.78 -21.38 14.91
N GLY A 235 14.55 -21.82 13.67
CA GLY A 235 14.53 -23.21 13.27
C GLY A 235 15.91 -23.77 12.92
N ILE A 236 15.91 -25.05 12.58
CA ILE A 236 17.13 -25.86 12.38
C ILE A 236 18.04 -25.35 11.26
N GLU A 237 17.49 -24.72 10.22
CA GLU A 237 18.26 -24.17 9.10
C GLU A 237 19.17 -23.02 9.52
N ASN A 238 18.81 -22.29 10.57
CA ASN A 238 19.60 -21.18 11.11
C ASN A 238 20.49 -21.62 12.28
N PHE A 239 20.11 -22.70 12.98
CA PHE A 239 20.84 -23.25 14.13
C PHE A 239 21.04 -24.78 14.01
N PRO A 240 21.83 -25.26 13.03
CA PRO A 240 21.99 -26.69 12.78
C PRO A 240 22.69 -27.44 13.93
N GLU A 241 23.47 -26.72 14.75
CA GLU A 241 24.18 -27.29 15.89
C GLU A 241 23.26 -27.69 17.07
N GLN A 242 22.00 -27.24 17.06
CA GLN A 242 21.02 -27.46 18.14
C GLN A 242 19.92 -28.46 17.75
N GLU A 243 20.18 -29.32 16.76
CA GLU A 243 19.24 -30.34 16.29
C GLU A 243 18.69 -31.20 17.45
N GLY A 244 17.36 -31.29 17.56
CA GLY A 244 16.66 -31.98 18.65
C GLY A 244 16.54 -31.20 19.98
N GLN A 245 17.04 -29.96 20.04
CA GLN A 245 16.92 -29.07 21.20
C GLN A 245 16.21 -27.75 20.88
N LEU A 246 15.70 -27.63 19.64
CA LEU A 246 15.00 -26.44 19.17
C LEU A 246 13.51 -26.51 19.52
N CYS A 247 12.93 -25.33 19.72
CA CYS A 247 11.52 -25.17 20.06
C CYS A 247 10.59 -25.08 18.84
N THR A 248 11.09 -25.39 17.64
CA THR A 248 10.32 -25.36 16.37
C THR A 248 10.98 -26.23 15.30
N GLU A 249 10.14 -26.86 14.48
CA GLU A 249 10.49 -27.64 13.29
C GLU A 249 10.21 -26.86 11.99
N VAL A 250 9.86 -25.57 12.07
CA VAL A 250 9.58 -24.75 10.89
C VAL A 250 10.82 -24.61 9.99
N THR A 251 10.64 -25.00 8.72
CA THR A 251 11.67 -24.97 7.67
C THR A 251 11.29 -24.06 6.49
N SER A 252 12.24 -23.84 5.57
CA SER A 252 11.96 -23.13 4.31
C SER A 252 10.91 -23.84 3.46
N ASP A 253 10.72 -25.16 3.61
CA ASP A 253 9.69 -25.90 2.88
C ASP A 253 8.28 -25.46 3.25
N HIS A 254 8.02 -25.22 4.54
CA HIS A 254 6.74 -24.67 5.02
C HIS A 254 6.46 -23.29 4.42
N LEU A 255 7.46 -22.41 4.38
CA LEU A 255 7.34 -21.08 3.76
C LEU A 255 7.02 -21.18 2.26
N ASN A 256 7.66 -22.10 1.54
CA ASN A 256 7.44 -22.33 0.13
C ASN A 256 6.06 -22.93 -0.17
N GLN A 257 5.62 -23.89 0.64
CA GLN A 257 4.29 -24.49 0.53
C GLN A 257 3.18 -23.45 0.78
N LEU A 258 3.36 -22.59 1.78
CA LEU A 258 2.43 -21.50 2.05
C LEU A 258 2.39 -20.50 0.89
N LEU A 259 3.55 -20.08 0.37
CA LEU A 259 3.63 -19.18 -0.77
C LEU A 259 2.96 -19.77 -2.03
N GLY A 260 3.19 -21.06 -2.31
CA GLY A 260 2.55 -21.76 -3.42
C GLY A 260 1.03 -21.79 -3.28
N SER A 261 0.54 -22.07 -2.07
CA SER A 261 -0.89 -22.06 -1.77
C SER A 261 -1.50 -20.66 -1.94
N ILE A 262 -0.82 -19.60 -1.47
CA ILE A 262 -1.25 -18.20 -1.68
C ILE A 262 -1.34 -17.88 -3.17
N MET A 263 -0.31 -18.24 -3.95
CA MET A 263 -0.28 -18.00 -5.38
C MET A 263 -1.42 -18.71 -6.10
N LYS A 264 -1.70 -19.97 -5.76
CA LYS A 264 -2.84 -20.73 -6.30
C LYS A 264 -4.18 -20.08 -5.94
N ILE A 265 -4.37 -19.68 -4.68
CA ILE A 265 -5.60 -18.99 -4.25
C ILE A 265 -5.78 -17.68 -5.03
N VAL A 266 -4.71 -16.89 -5.22
CA VAL A 266 -4.74 -15.68 -6.03
C VAL A 266 -5.14 -16.00 -7.47
N VAL A 267 -4.50 -16.98 -8.09
CA VAL A 267 -4.79 -17.43 -9.48
C VAL A 267 -6.26 -17.84 -9.64
N ASN A 268 -6.80 -18.59 -8.70
CA ASN A 268 -8.17 -19.10 -8.73
C ASN A 268 -9.21 -17.97 -8.66
N ASN A 269 -8.86 -16.85 -8.00
CA ASN A 269 -9.76 -15.70 -7.81
C ASN A 269 -9.52 -14.53 -8.78
N LEU A 270 -8.57 -14.66 -9.72
CA LEU A 270 -8.34 -13.65 -10.77
C LEU A 270 -9.59 -13.44 -11.63
N GLY A 271 -10.02 -12.18 -11.74
CA GLY A 271 -11.19 -11.77 -12.50
C GLY A 271 -12.54 -11.91 -11.82
N ILE A 272 -12.58 -12.30 -10.55
CA ILE A 272 -13.82 -12.35 -9.78
C ILE A 272 -14.06 -10.99 -9.10
N ASP A 273 -15.15 -10.30 -9.42
CA ASP A 273 -15.44 -8.96 -8.89
C ASP A 273 -15.58 -8.95 -7.36
N GLU A 274 -16.21 -9.99 -6.80
CA GLU A 274 -16.45 -10.16 -5.36
C GLU A 274 -15.18 -10.40 -4.53
N ALA A 275 -14.03 -10.67 -5.17
CA ALA A 275 -12.74 -10.91 -4.50
C ALA A 275 -12.06 -9.61 -3.99
N SER A 276 -12.82 -8.73 -3.33
CA SER A 276 -12.35 -7.47 -2.78
C SER A 276 -11.26 -7.64 -1.70
N TRP A 277 -11.21 -8.80 -1.05
CA TRP A 277 -10.19 -9.18 -0.05
C TRP A 277 -8.76 -9.16 -0.64
N MET A 278 -8.58 -9.39 -1.96
CA MET A 278 -7.26 -9.37 -2.62
C MET A 278 -6.58 -7.99 -2.54
N LYS A 279 -7.36 -6.91 -2.40
CA LYS A 279 -6.83 -5.56 -2.12
C LYS A 279 -6.04 -5.55 -0.81
N ARG A 280 -6.44 -6.38 0.15
CA ARG A 280 -5.75 -6.54 1.44
C ARG A 280 -4.54 -7.46 1.33
N LEU A 281 -4.40 -8.37 0.38
CA LEU A 281 -3.11 -9.06 0.18
C LEU A 281 -2.01 -8.05 -0.20
N ALA A 282 -2.33 -7.12 -1.10
CA ALA A 282 -1.48 -5.96 -1.34
C ALA A 282 -1.30 -5.16 -0.04
N GLY A 283 -2.39 -4.87 0.68
CA GLY A 283 -2.44 -4.12 1.94
C GLY A 283 -1.66 -4.71 3.14
N VAL A 284 -1.63 -6.03 3.30
CA VAL A 284 -0.93 -6.81 4.33
C VAL A 284 0.57 -6.79 4.03
N CYS A 285 0.94 -6.66 2.76
CA CYS A 285 2.29 -6.28 2.35
C CYS A 285 2.58 -4.76 2.50
N ILE A 286 1.59 -3.92 2.86
CA ILE A 286 1.69 -2.44 2.88
C ILE A 286 1.53 -1.84 4.27
N HIS A 287 0.98 -2.53 5.28
CA HIS A 287 0.64 -1.95 6.58
C HIS A 287 1.85 -1.62 7.46
N THR A 288 2.65 -0.68 6.98
CA THR A 288 3.50 0.21 7.75
C THR A 288 3.29 1.62 7.20
N HIS A 289 2.56 2.45 7.96
CA HIS A 289 2.83 3.88 8.19
C HIS A 289 2.13 5.05 7.46
N THR A 290 1.14 4.94 6.57
CA THR A 290 0.65 6.15 5.84
C THR A 290 -0.44 7.01 6.46
N HIS A 291 -1.08 6.65 7.58
CA HIS A 291 -2.22 7.43 8.10
C HIS A 291 -1.90 8.67 8.97
N TRP A 292 -0.64 8.97 9.33
CA TRP A 292 -0.44 9.79 10.55
C TRP A 292 0.19 11.18 10.38
N LEU A 293 0.52 11.64 9.18
CA LEU A 293 1.01 13.02 8.99
C LEU A 293 0.01 14.12 9.44
N PRO A 294 -1.31 13.97 9.26
CA PRO A 294 -2.28 14.98 9.72
C PRO A 294 -2.44 15.00 11.25
N SER A 295 -2.39 13.85 11.91
CA SER A 295 -2.54 13.73 13.36
C SER A 295 -1.29 14.16 14.13
N LEU A 296 -0.10 14.00 13.52
CA LEU A 296 1.17 14.51 14.06
C LEU A 296 1.28 16.05 14.02
N LEU A 297 0.65 16.71 13.05
CA LEU A 297 0.51 18.18 13.07
C LEU A 297 -0.46 18.65 14.15
N CYS A 298 -1.50 17.88 14.45
CA CYS A 298 -2.38 18.16 15.59
C CYS A 298 -1.63 18.01 16.92
N LEU A 299 -0.70 17.06 17.06
CA LEU A 299 0.15 16.92 18.24
C LEU A 299 1.21 18.01 18.36
N GLY A 300 1.82 18.45 17.27
CA GLY A 300 2.69 19.63 17.28
C GLY A 300 1.94 20.88 17.73
N ALA A 301 0.68 21.04 17.28
CA ALA A 301 -0.19 22.12 17.71
C ALA A 301 -0.66 21.97 19.17
N LEU A 302 -1.08 20.77 19.60
CA LEU A 302 -1.51 20.52 20.98
C LEU A 302 -0.35 20.62 21.98
N TYR A 303 0.85 20.17 21.62
CA TYR A 303 2.05 20.30 22.43
C TYR A 303 2.48 21.76 22.55
N CYS A 304 2.42 22.54 21.47
CA CYS A 304 2.60 24.00 21.54
C CYS A 304 1.50 24.66 22.38
N GLN A 305 0.24 24.21 22.29
CA GLN A 305 -0.87 24.74 23.07
C GLN A 305 -0.77 24.40 24.57
N LEU A 306 -0.35 23.17 24.92
CA LEU A 306 -0.12 22.72 26.29
C LEU A 306 1.11 23.41 26.90
N MET A 307 2.19 23.59 26.14
CA MET A 307 3.38 24.34 26.58
C MET A 307 3.12 25.85 26.71
N LEU A 308 2.18 26.41 25.93
CA LEU A 308 1.73 27.80 26.09
C LEU A 308 0.79 27.95 27.29
N ASN A 309 -0.13 27.00 27.51
CA ASN A 309 -1.07 27.05 28.64
C ASN A 309 -0.40 26.72 29.99
N LEU A 310 0.62 25.86 30.03
CA LEU A 310 1.40 25.56 31.24
C LEU A 310 2.34 26.71 31.66
N ASN A 311 2.63 27.66 30.76
CA ASN A 311 3.40 28.86 31.09
C ASN A 311 2.53 30.03 31.58
N THR A 312 1.20 29.90 31.58
CA THR A 312 0.28 30.97 31.98
C THR A 312 -0.47 30.75 33.29
N GLU A 313 -0.38 29.57 33.91
CA GLU A 313 -1.06 29.28 35.18
C GLU A 313 -0.19 28.43 36.12
N VAL A 314 0.84 29.00 36.75
CA VAL A 314 1.26 28.58 38.11
C VAL A 314 2.00 29.74 38.81
N ASP A 315 1.26 30.71 39.33
CA ASP A 315 1.70 31.44 40.53
C ASP A 315 1.18 30.66 41.74
N GLY A 316 2.09 29.99 42.45
CA GLY A 316 1.81 29.41 43.78
C GLY A 316 1.69 27.89 43.80
N LEU A 317 2.81 27.18 43.91
CA LEU A 317 3.06 26.10 44.88
C LEU A 317 4.45 25.47 44.63
N SER A 318 5.34 25.73 45.57
CA SER A 318 6.74 25.33 45.60
C SER A 318 6.92 23.88 46.04
N VAL A 319 6.55 22.88 45.22
CA VAL A 319 6.91 21.46 45.47
C VAL A 319 7.07 20.66 44.17
N PHE A 320 7.95 21.04 43.23
CA PHE A 320 8.41 20.12 42.15
C PHE A 320 9.69 20.67 41.49
N SER A 321 10.80 20.73 42.24
CA SER A 321 12.08 21.29 41.76
C SER A 321 13.14 20.24 41.35
N ALA A 322 12.82 18.94 41.28
CA ALA A 322 13.85 17.91 41.10
C ALA A 322 13.77 17.02 39.84
N ASN A 323 12.69 17.04 39.04
CA ASN A 323 12.51 16.03 37.97
C ASN A 323 12.40 16.57 36.51
N SER A 324 12.73 17.84 36.26
CA SER A 324 12.59 18.44 34.91
C SER A 324 13.67 18.01 33.91
N SER A 325 14.88 17.71 34.39
CA SER A 325 16.04 17.32 33.56
C SER A 325 15.95 15.88 33.05
N HIS A 326 15.43 14.94 33.86
CA HIS A 326 15.22 13.55 33.43
C HIS A 326 14.11 13.41 32.37
N PHE A 327 13.04 14.21 32.47
CA PHE A 327 11.92 14.16 31.52
C PHE A 327 12.27 14.80 30.16
N LYS A 328 13.08 15.87 30.16
CA LYS A 328 13.57 16.50 28.92
C LYS A 328 14.57 15.62 28.16
N LEU A 329 15.48 14.93 28.87
CA LEU A 329 16.39 13.98 28.22
C LEU A 329 15.68 12.74 27.68
N SER A 330 14.70 12.19 28.40
CA SER A 330 13.87 11.06 27.93
C SER A 330 13.07 11.42 26.66
N SER A 331 12.45 12.60 26.63
CA SER A 331 11.70 13.10 25.47
C SER A 331 12.59 13.31 24.23
N GLN A 332 13.80 13.82 24.42
CA GLN A 332 14.75 14.09 23.33
C GLN A 332 15.41 12.81 22.81
N PHE A 333 15.65 11.82 23.68
CA PHE A 333 16.06 10.45 23.29
C PHE A 333 14.94 9.69 22.56
N CYS A 334 13.69 9.82 23.00
CA CYS A 334 12.55 9.26 22.28
C CYS A 334 12.43 9.86 20.88
N PHE A 335 12.68 11.17 20.71
CA PHE A 335 12.61 11.82 19.40
C PHE A 335 13.74 11.40 18.44
N THR A 336 14.97 11.22 18.93
CA THR A 336 16.11 10.79 18.10
C THR A 336 16.08 9.28 17.82
N SER A 337 15.70 8.47 18.80
CA SER A 337 15.46 7.03 18.65
C SER A 337 14.29 6.77 17.68
N TRP A 338 13.21 7.55 17.76
CA TRP A 338 12.09 7.50 16.81
C TRP A 338 12.49 7.90 15.38
N PHE A 339 13.35 8.92 15.23
CA PHE A 339 13.86 9.34 13.91
C PHE A 339 14.79 8.30 13.28
N LEU A 340 15.58 7.60 14.10
CA LEU A 340 16.39 6.45 13.69
C LEU A 340 15.54 5.22 13.38
N SER A 341 14.49 4.92 14.15
CA SER A 341 13.53 3.83 13.88
C SER A 341 12.74 4.05 12.58
N LEU A 342 12.44 5.30 12.22
CA LEU A 342 11.82 5.64 10.92
C LEU A 342 12.78 5.40 9.73
N LEU A 343 14.09 5.48 9.97
CA LEU A 343 15.15 5.20 8.98
C LEU A 343 15.59 3.72 8.98
N LEU A 344 15.19 2.94 9.98
CA LEU A 344 15.72 1.60 10.22
C LEU A 344 14.74 0.44 9.95
N THR A 345 13.50 0.67 9.55
CA THR A 345 12.45 -0.36 9.39
C THR A 345 12.53 -1.16 8.08
N PRO A 346 12.80 -2.48 8.14
CA PRO A 346 12.12 -3.48 7.29
C PRO A 346 11.60 -4.68 8.14
N PRO A 347 10.86 -5.66 7.60
CA PRO A 347 10.17 -5.74 6.30
C PRO A 347 8.64 -5.66 6.30
N VAL A 348 8.13 -5.26 5.13
CA VAL A 348 6.91 -5.78 4.51
C VAL A 348 6.76 -7.29 4.75
N PHE A 349 5.62 -7.69 5.33
CA PHE A 349 5.25 -9.08 5.66
C PHE A 349 5.56 -10.18 4.64
N SER A 350 5.52 -9.90 3.32
CA SER A 350 5.88 -10.89 2.30
C SER A 350 7.39 -11.12 2.12
N GLN A 351 8.24 -10.25 2.69
CA GLN A 351 9.67 -10.28 2.43
C GLN A 351 10.36 -11.57 2.94
N PRO A 352 10.11 -12.07 4.17
CA PRO A 352 10.77 -13.31 4.62
C PRO A 352 10.33 -14.53 3.79
N ILE A 353 9.02 -14.66 3.53
CA ILE A 353 8.44 -15.79 2.78
C ILE A 353 8.98 -15.81 1.34
N VAL A 354 8.95 -14.66 0.64
CA VAL A 354 9.41 -14.57 -0.75
C VAL A 354 10.94 -14.58 -0.86
N SER A 355 11.68 -14.16 0.17
CA SER A 355 13.15 -14.24 0.21
C SER A 355 13.69 -15.67 0.11
N ARG A 356 12.90 -16.63 0.58
CA ARG A 356 13.25 -18.06 0.59
C ARG A 356 12.49 -18.86 -0.47
N ALA A 357 11.84 -18.18 -1.42
CA ALA A 357 11.14 -18.82 -2.51
C ALA A 357 12.12 -19.62 -3.39
N LYS A 358 11.84 -20.91 -3.58
CA LYS A 358 12.63 -21.81 -4.43
C LYS A 358 12.57 -21.35 -5.90
N PRO A 359 13.63 -21.55 -6.71
CA PRO A 359 13.66 -21.18 -8.12
C PRO A 359 12.52 -21.78 -8.95
N GLU A 360 12.10 -23.00 -8.58
CA GLU A 360 11.01 -23.76 -9.21
C GLU A 360 9.67 -23.04 -9.14
N MET A 361 9.49 -22.10 -8.20
CA MET A 361 8.29 -21.27 -8.07
C MET A 361 8.06 -20.37 -9.28
N LEU A 362 9.13 -19.99 -10.00
CA LEU A 362 9.02 -19.19 -11.23
C LEU A 362 8.15 -19.91 -12.26
N LYS A 363 8.51 -21.14 -12.58
CA LYS A 363 7.84 -21.95 -13.60
C LYS A 363 6.48 -22.48 -13.15
N SER A 364 6.37 -22.89 -11.90
CA SER A 364 5.16 -23.54 -11.37
C SER A 364 4.05 -22.55 -10.99
N HIS A 365 4.37 -21.34 -10.51
CA HIS A 365 3.39 -20.41 -9.96
C HIS A 365 3.43 -19.03 -10.64
N PHE A 366 4.58 -18.36 -10.70
CA PHE A 366 4.65 -16.98 -11.21
C PHE A 366 4.33 -16.88 -12.71
N ILE A 367 4.90 -17.74 -13.54
CA ILE A 367 4.67 -17.74 -15.00
C ILE A 367 3.19 -18.00 -15.33
N PRO A 368 2.54 -19.08 -14.84
CA PRO A 368 1.12 -19.32 -15.11
C PRO A 368 0.21 -18.18 -14.65
N THR A 369 0.52 -17.57 -13.49
CA THR A 369 -0.25 -16.43 -12.97
C THR A 369 -0.11 -15.21 -13.89
N MET A 370 1.11 -14.88 -14.28
CA MET A 370 1.40 -13.74 -15.14
C MET A 370 0.81 -13.93 -16.53
N GLU A 371 0.84 -15.14 -17.09
CA GLU A 371 0.24 -15.48 -18.38
C GLU A 371 -1.28 -15.26 -18.36
N LYS A 372 -1.97 -15.68 -17.29
CA LYS A 372 -3.41 -15.43 -17.12
C LYS A 372 -3.73 -13.94 -17.03
N LEU A 373 -2.94 -13.18 -16.27
CA LEU A 373 -3.08 -11.72 -16.16
C LEU A 373 -2.80 -10.99 -17.47
N LYS A 374 -1.78 -11.42 -18.23
CA LYS A 374 -1.44 -10.89 -19.55
C LYS A 374 -2.60 -11.08 -20.52
N LYS A 375 -3.12 -12.31 -20.64
CA LYS A 375 -4.27 -12.61 -21.53
C LYS A 375 -5.48 -11.75 -21.21
N ARG A 376 -5.79 -11.60 -19.92
CA ARG A 376 -6.89 -10.75 -19.48
C ARG A 376 -6.63 -9.28 -19.79
N THR A 377 -5.43 -8.79 -19.52
CA THR A 377 -5.04 -7.40 -19.85
C THR A 377 -5.24 -7.12 -21.33
N GLY A 378 -4.76 -8.01 -22.21
CA GLY A 378 -4.94 -7.89 -23.65
C GLY A 378 -6.40 -7.89 -24.08
N LYS A 379 -7.24 -8.73 -23.46
CA LYS A 379 -8.70 -8.76 -23.71
C LYS A 379 -9.38 -7.42 -23.38
N VAL A 380 -9.18 -6.90 -22.16
CA VAL A 380 -9.82 -5.65 -21.71
C VAL A 380 -9.39 -4.47 -22.58
N VAL A 381 -8.10 -4.41 -22.95
CA VAL A 381 -7.59 -3.34 -23.83
C VAL A 381 -8.11 -3.48 -25.27
N ALA A 382 -8.28 -4.70 -25.78
CA ALA A 382 -8.88 -4.90 -27.09
C ALA A 382 -10.36 -4.48 -27.13
N GLU A 383 -11.11 -4.74 -26.06
CA GLU A 383 -12.49 -4.28 -25.89
C GLU A 383 -12.58 -2.75 -25.79
N GLU A 384 -11.64 -2.11 -25.08
CA GLU A 384 -11.50 -0.64 -25.04
C GLU A 384 -11.30 -0.05 -26.45
N GLU A 385 -10.35 -0.60 -27.22
CA GLU A 385 -10.07 -0.15 -28.58
C GLU A 385 -11.26 -0.39 -29.52
N HIS A 386 -11.99 -1.49 -29.35
CA HIS A 386 -13.22 -1.78 -30.10
C HIS A 386 -14.30 -0.71 -29.84
N LEU A 387 -14.60 -0.42 -28.57
CA LEU A 387 -15.57 0.64 -28.23
C LEU A 387 -15.13 2.01 -28.77
N ARG A 388 -13.83 2.31 -28.75
CA ARG A 388 -13.27 3.55 -29.30
C ARG A 388 -13.50 3.66 -30.81
N LEU A 389 -13.39 2.56 -31.55
CA LEU A 389 -13.64 2.51 -33.00
C LEU A 389 -15.14 2.61 -33.35
N GLU A 390 -16.02 2.10 -32.49
CA GLU A 390 -17.48 2.18 -32.68
C GLU A 390 -18.05 3.60 -32.52
N GLY A 391 -17.28 4.56 -31.99
CA GLY A 391 -17.63 5.99 -31.98
C GLY A 391 -18.88 6.35 -31.16
N LYS A 392 -19.32 5.48 -30.24
CA LYS A 392 -20.51 5.73 -29.41
C LYS A 392 -20.19 6.72 -28.27
N SER A 393 -21.07 7.71 -28.14
CA SER A 393 -21.06 8.82 -27.18
C SER A 393 -20.85 8.38 -25.72
N GLU A 394 -20.13 9.22 -24.96
CA GLU A 394 -19.63 9.13 -23.55
C GLU A 394 -20.70 8.88 -22.44
N GLY A 395 -21.75 8.12 -22.71
CA GLY A 395 -22.87 7.89 -21.77
C GLY A 395 -23.42 6.46 -21.77
N ASN A 396 -22.76 5.51 -22.43
CA ASN A 396 -23.23 4.13 -22.53
C ASN A 396 -22.84 3.31 -21.29
N GLU A 397 -23.75 2.44 -20.84
CA GLU A 397 -23.50 1.45 -19.78
C GLU A 397 -22.22 0.63 -20.05
N GLU A 398 -21.90 0.38 -21.33
CA GLU A 398 -20.69 -0.30 -21.82
C GLU A 398 -19.38 0.38 -21.40
N GLU A 399 -19.33 1.72 -21.34
CA GLU A 399 -18.13 2.46 -20.90
C GLU A 399 -17.92 2.32 -19.38
N GLY A 400 -19.03 2.21 -18.63
CA GLY A 400 -19.02 1.86 -17.20
C GLY A 400 -18.45 0.46 -16.97
N THR A 401 -18.87 -0.51 -17.79
CA THR A 401 -18.39 -1.90 -17.72
C THR A 401 -16.89 -2.01 -17.93
N ILE A 402 -16.33 -1.36 -18.98
CA ILE A 402 -14.87 -1.40 -19.22
C ILE A 402 -14.08 -0.81 -18.06
N ARG A 403 -14.57 0.28 -17.45
CA ARG A 403 -13.91 0.87 -16.27
C ARG A 403 -13.88 -0.11 -15.10
N ASP A 404 -14.98 -0.80 -14.85
CA ASP A 404 -15.06 -1.78 -13.77
C ASP A 404 -14.14 -2.99 -14.04
N GLU A 405 -14.03 -3.43 -15.30
CA GLU A 405 -13.05 -4.45 -15.70
C GLU A 405 -11.60 -4.01 -15.46
N PHE A 406 -11.25 -2.77 -15.80
CA PHE A 406 -9.94 -2.20 -15.46
C PHE A 406 -9.71 -2.12 -13.96
N ALA A 407 -10.73 -1.80 -13.16
CA ALA A 407 -10.59 -1.72 -11.69
C ALA A 407 -10.25 -3.09 -11.09
N VAL A 408 -10.89 -4.15 -11.60
CA VAL A 408 -10.62 -5.54 -11.20
C VAL A 408 -9.24 -5.98 -11.71
N LEU A 409 -8.86 -5.58 -12.92
CA LEU A 409 -7.54 -5.86 -13.46
C LEU A 409 -6.42 -5.20 -12.63
N CYS A 410 -6.57 -3.92 -12.26
CA CYS A 410 -5.64 -3.21 -11.40
C CYS A 410 -5.51 -3.89 -10.03
N ARG A 411 -6.63 -4.32 -9.42
CA ARG A 411 -6.60 -5.10 -8.17
C ARG A 411 -5.74 -6.35 -8.30
N ASP A 412 -5.97 -7.11 -9.36
CA ASP A 412 -5.34 -8.41 -9.57
C ASP A 412 -3.83 -8.27 -9.86
N LEU A 413 -3.44 -7.26 -10.64
CA LEU A 413 -2.04 -6.91 -10.86
C LEU A 413 -1.36 -6.46 -9.57
N TYR A 414 -2.04 -5.65 -8.76
CA TYR A 414 -1.51 -5.16 -7.49
C TYR A 414 -1.49 -6.23 -6.39
N ALA A 415 -2.21 -7.34 -6.54
CA ALA A 415 -2.07 -8.51 -5.67
C ALA A 415 -0.79 -9.31 -6.00
N LEU A 416 -0.44 -9.44 -7.30
CA LEU A 416 0.74 -10.19 -7.74
C LEU A 416 2.04 -9.39 -7.66
N TYR A 417 2.05 -8.14 -8.14
CA TYR A 417 3.29 -7.38 -8.37
C TYR A 417 4.16 -7.15 -7.12
N PRO A 418 3.62 -6.95 -5.91
CA PRO A 418 4.43 -6.93 -4.69
C PRO A 418 5.25 -8.21 -4.48
N LEU A 419 4.65 -9.39 -4.72
CA LEU A 419 5.32 -10.69 -4.60
C LEU A 419 6.34 -10.88 -5.73
N LEU A 420 5.95 -10.53 -6.95
CA LEU A 420 6.79 -10.65 -8.14
C LEU A 420 8.03 -9.76 -8.06
N ILE A 421 7.88 -8.49 -7.69
CA ILE A 421 9.00 -7.54 -7.53
C ILE A 421 10.04 -8.09 -6.56
N ARG A 422 9.59 -8.62 -5.42
CA ARG A 422 10.48 -9.19 -4.42
C ARG A 422 11.18 -10.45 -4.95
N TYR A 423 10.44 -11.34 -5.59
CA TYR A 423 11.00 -12.55 -6.19
C TYR A 423 12.07 -12.23 -7.24
N ILE A 424 11.83 -11.21 -8.08
CA ILE A 424 12.79 -10.73 -9.07
C ILE A 424 14.06 -10.23 -8.39
N ASP A 425 13.94 -9.38 -7.37
CA ASP A 425 15.11 -8.82 -6.67
C ASP A 425 16.01 -9.91 -6.09
N ASN A 426 15.42 -10.96 -5.51
CA ASN A 426 16.17 -12.08 -4.92
C ASN A 426 16.92 -12.92 -5.96
N ASN A 427 16.35 -13.10 -7.15
CA ASN A 427 16.92 -13.97 -8.19
C ASN A 427 17.73 -13.22 -9.25
N ARG A 428 17.65 -11.87 -9.28
CA ARG A 428 18.24 -11.02 -10.33
C ARG A 428 19.73 -11.29 -10.55
N ALA A 429 20.51 -11.34 -9.47
CA ALA A 429 21.96 -11.54 -9.58
C ALA A 429 22.30 -12.89 -10.25
N ARG A 430 21.51 -13.94 -9.97
CA ARG A 430 21.64 -15.24 -10.62
C ARG A 430 21.25 -15.17 -12.09
N TRP A 431 20.12 -14.55 -12.44
CA TRP A 431 19.68 -14.45 -13.83
C TRP A 431 20.61 -13.61 -14.72
N LEU A 432 21.31 -12.64 -14.14
CA LEU A 432 22.30 -11.85 -14.88
C LEU A 432 23.61 -12.59 -15.13
N THR A 433 23.97 -13.55 -14.26
CA THR A 433 25.19 -14.35 -14.38
C THR A 433 24.96 -15.65 -15.14
N CYS A 434 23.76 -16.23 -15.01
CA CYS A 434 23.33 -17.44 -15.68
C CYS A 434 21.96 -17.17 -16.34
N PRO A 435 21.92 -16.99 -17.67
CA PRO A 435 20.67 -16.76 -18.39
C PRO A 435 19.64 -17.87 -18.15
N ASP A 436 18.43 -17.46 -17.80
CA ASP A 436 17.32 -18.35 -17.43
C ASP A 436 16.15 -18.12 -18.39
N PRO A 437 15.73 -19.13 -19.18
CA PRO A 437 14.69 -18.97 -20.20
C PRO A 437 13.32 -18.65 -19.60
N ASP A 438 13.04 -19.12 -18.38
CA ASP A 438 11.79 -18.84 -17.68
C ASP A 438 11.78 -17.36 -17.23
N ALA A 439 12.94 -16.80 -16.85
CA ALA A 439 13.07 -15.38 -16.53
C ALA A 439 12.92 -14.46 -17.77
N GLU A 440 13.43 -14.90 -18.92
CA GLU A 440 13.20 -14.20 -20.20
C GLU A 440 11.71 -14.19 -20.57
N GLU A 441 11.02 -15.32 -20.43
CA GLU A 441 9.58 -15.40 -20.68
C GLU A 441 8.77 -14.51 -19.73
N LEU A 442 9.17 -14.46 -18.46
CA LEU A 442 8.60 -13.53 -17.49
C LEU A 442 8.79 -12.07 -17.93
N PHE A 443 9.98 -11.69 -18.44
CA PHE A 443 10.22 -10.36 -18.97
C PHE A 443 9.27 -10.03 -20.13
N ARG A 444 9.06 -10.97 -21.08
CA ARG A 444 8.13 -10.77 -22.20
C ARG A 444 6.72 -10.47 -21.71
N MET A 445 6.18 -11.29 -20.81
CA MET A 445 4.83 -11.10 -20.27
C MET A 445 4.66 -9.78 -19.50
N VAL A 446 5.63 -9.43 -18.63
CA VAL A 446 5.61 -8.16 -17.88
C VAL A 446 5.74 -6.97 -18.83
N GLY A 447 6.58 -7.09 -19.87
CA GLY A 447 6.75 -6.11 -20.92
C GLY A 447 5.47 -5.84 -21.71
N GLU A 448 4.76 -6.89 -22.12
CA GLU A 448 3.47 -6.78 -22.81
C GLU A 448 2.41 -6.05 -21.96
N VAL A 449 2.25 -6.45 -20.69
CA VAL A 449 1.30 -5.77 -19.77
C VAL A 449 1.66 -4.29 -19.59
N PHE A 450 2.94 -3.97 -19.47
CA PHE A 450 3.38 -2.58 -19.42
C PHE A 450 3.07 -1.82 -20.71
N ILE A 451 3.26 -2.43 -21.90
CA ILE A 451 2.95 -1.78 -23.18
C ILE A 451 1.44 -1.50 -23.28
N PHE A 452 0.58 -2.46 -22.90
CA PHE A 452 -0.87 -2.25 -22.81
C PHE A 452 -1.23 -1.08 -21.89
N TRP A 453 -0.63 -1.03 -20.70
CA TRP A 453 -0.79 0.07 -19.76
C TRP A 453 -0.25 1.41 -20.31
N SER A 454 0.88 1.40 -21.02
CA SER A 454 1.48 2.60 -21.60
C SER A 454 0.59 3.20 -22.69
N LYS A 455 -0.01 2.34 -23.54
CA LYS A 455 -0.90 2.73 -24.63
C LYS A 455 -2.28 3.18 -24.15
N SER A 456 -2.91 2.46 -23.22
CA SER A 456 -4.27 2.77 -22.72
C SER A 456 -4.28 3.93 -21.71
N HIS A 457 -5.06 4.98 -22.01
CA HIS A 457 -5.25 6.08 -21.06
C HIS A 457 -6.14 5.68 -19.89
N ASN A 458 -7.18 4.88 -20.12
CA ASN A 458 -8.09 4.44 -19.07
C ASN A 458 -7.40 3.53 -18.07
N PHE A 459 -6.53 2.64 -18.53
CA PHE A 459 -5.77 1.75 -17.66
C PHE A 459 -4.84 2.53 -16.72
N LYS A 460 -4.11 3.53 -17.21
CA LYS A 460 -3.29 4.44 -16.38
C LYS A 460 -4.12 5.18 -15.33
N ARG A 461 -5.29 5.68 -15.74
CA ARG A 461 -6.20 6.40 -14.84
C ARG A 461 -6.73 5.47 -13.75
N GLU A 462 -7.12 4.25 -14.10
CA GLU A 462 -7.69 3.33 -13.13
C GLU A 462 -6.65 2.77 -12.16
N GLU A 463 -5.40 2.57 -12.60
CA GLU A 463 -4.29 2.26 -11.71
C GLU A 463 -4.08 3.40 -10.69
N GLN A 464 -4.07 4.65 -11.16
CA GLN A 464 -3.96 5.81 -10.27
C GLN A 464 -5.12 5.86 -9.27
N ASN A 465 -6.36 5.63 -9.73
CA ASN A 465 -7.54 5.57 -8.87
C ASN A 465 -7.39 4.48 -7.80
N PHE A 466 -6.95 3.29 -8.20
CA PHE A 466 -6.74 2.17 -7.31
C PHE A 466 -5.70 2.48 -6.22
N VAL A 467 -4.55 3.05 -6.59
CA VAL A 467 -3.50 3.45 -5.65
C VAL A 467 -4.00 4.52 -4.66
N VAL A 468 -4.70 5.55 -5.17
CA VAL A 468 -5.16 6.67 -4.35
C VAL A 468 -6.32 6.27 -3.42
N MET A 469 -7.22 5.42 -3.89
CA MET A 469 -8.40 4.95 -3.14
C MET A 469 -7.99 4.01 -2.00
N ASN A 470 -7.04 3.11 -2.26
CA ASN A 470 -6.56 2.14 -1.26
C ASN A 470 -5.35 2.65 -0.48
N GLU A 471 -4.97 3.92 -0.65
CA GLU A 471 -3.87 4.59 0.05
C GLU A 471 -2.52 3.87 -0.02
N ILE A 472 -2.25 3.22 -1.15
CA ILE A 472 -1.06 2.41 -1.38
C ILE A 472 0.19 3.30 -1.45
N ASN A 473 1.22 2.97 -0.68
CA ASN A 473 2.51 3.63 -0.76
C ASN A 473 3.46 2.85 -1.68
N ASN A 474 3.44 3.13 -2.98
CA ASN A 474 4.28 2.36 -3.91
C ASN A 474 5.79 2.43 -3.58
N MET A 475 6.27 3.49 -2.90
CA MET A 475 7.69 3.65 -2.58
C MET A 475 8.19 2.64 -1.54
N SER A 476 7.34 2.15 -0.63
CA SER A 476 7.76 1.18 0.38
C SER A 476 8.24 -0.13 -0.25
N PHE A 477 7.75 -0.47 -1.44
CA PHE A 477 8.17 -1.66 -2.19
C PHE A 477 9.51 -1.49 -2.92
N LEU A 478 9.98 -0.26 -3.11
CA LEU A 478 11.16 0.03 -3.94
C LEU A 478 12.43 0.24 -3.12
N THR A 479 12.32 0.63 -1.85
CA THR A 479 13.45 1.06 -1.02
C THR A 479 13.91 0.05 0.03
N ALA A 480 13.24 -1.11 0.16
CA ALA A 480 13.43 -2.03 1.27
C ALA A 480 14.81 -2.74 1.33
N ASP A 481 15.58 -2.79 0.24
CA ASP A 481 16.86 -3.53 0.18
C ASP A 481 18.13 -2.66 0.23
N SER A 482 18.01 -1.33 0.37
CA SER A 482 19.17 -0.42 0.33
C SER A 482 19.88 -0.26 1.69
N LYS A 483 20.30 -1.36 2.32
CA LYS A 483 21.18 -1.33 3.51
C LYS A 483 22.36 -2.28 3.37
N SER A 484 23.46 -1.79 2.79
CA SER A 484 24.82 -2.23 3.15
C SER A 484 25.94 -1.26 2.77
N LYS A 485 25.68 -0.11 2.14
CA LYS A 485 26.72 0.91 1.87
C LYS A 485 26.24 2.31 2.19
N MET A 486 26.35 2.71 3.46
CA MET A 486 26.44 4.13 3.84
C MET A 486 27.85 4.43 4.35
N SER A 487 28.65 5.05 3.49
CA SER A 487 29.72 5.96 3.93
C SER A 487 30.12 6.90 2.79
N LYS A 488 29.35 7.98 2.58
CA LYS A 488 29.85 9.37 2.61
C LYS A 488 28.77 10.40 2.28
N ALA A 489 28.94 11.53 2.94
CA ALA A 489 28.08 12.71 3.00
C ALA A 489 27.78 13.36 1.64
N GLY A 490 26.57 13.92 1.55
CA GLY A 490 26.10 14.84 0.52
C GLY A 490 24.61 15.14 0.77
N GLY A 491 24.32 16.17 1.58
CA GLY A 491 22.94 16.48 1.98
C GLY A 491 22.09 17.09 0.86
N PRO A 492 20.75 16.95 0.90
CA PRO A 492 19.85 17.78 0.13
C PRO A 492 19.23 18.85 1.04
N ASP A 493 19.72 20.07 0.89
CA ASP A 493 19.02 21.28 1.35
C ASP A 493 17.96 21.68 0.30
N VAL A 494 16.87 22.29 0.76
CA VAL A 494 15.77 22.88 -0.06
C VAL A 494 14.73 21.92 -0.68
N GLU A 495 13.92 21.23 0.13
CA GLU A 495 12.53 20.89 -0.29
C GLU A 495 11.51 20.65 0.85
N ARG A 496 11.73 21.23 2.03
CA ARG A 496 10.74 21.19 3.13
C ARG A 496 9.85 22.43 3.08
N THR A 497 8.66 22.34 2.48
CA THR A 497 7.39 23.06 2.87
C THR A 497 6.30 23.04 1.79
N LYS A 498 5.91 21.88 1.26
CA LYS A 498 4.60 21.75 0.60
C LYS A 498 3.87 20.52 1.13
N LYS A 499 2.72 20.75 1.79
CA LYS A 499 1.75 19.69 2.12
C LYS A 499 1.45 18.91 0.84
N LYS A 500 1.93 17.66 0.73
CA LYS A 500 1.57 16.77 -0.38
C LYS A 500 0.06 16.60 -0.40
N ARG A 501 -0.56 17.00 -1.50
CA ARG A 501 -2.01 16.86 -1.68
C ARG A 501 -2.33 15.38 -1.94
N ARG A 502 -3.59 14.97 -1.76
CA ARG A 502 -4.07 13.58 -2.03
C ARG A 502 -3.67 13.04 -3.42
N GLY A 503 -3.41 13.93 -4.39
CA GLY A 503 -2.92 13.61 -5.74
C GLY A 503 -1.39 13.41 -5.88
N ASP A 504 -0.57 13.67 -4.86
CA ASP A 504 0.89 13.48 -4.88
C ASP A 504 1.33 12.07 -4.41
N ARG A 505 0.38 11.16 -4.17
CA ARG A 505 0.66 9.76 -3.75
C ARG A 505 0.98 8.82 -4.92
N TYR A 506 0.63 9.23 -6.14
CA TYR A 506 0.88 8.46 -7.36
C TYR A 506 1.77 9.28 -8.30
N SER A 507 2.83 8.64 -8.77
CA SER A 507 3.60 9.08 -9.93
C SER A 507 3.72 7.89 -10.86
N VAL A 508 3.70 8.14 -12.16
CA VAL A 508 4.04 7.15 -13.20
C VAL A 508 5.37 6.46 -12.87
N GLN A 509 6.34 7.21 -12.33
CA GLN A 509 7.65 6.67 -11.94
C GLN A 509 7.59 5.71 -10.75
N THR A 510 6.57 5.82 -9.90
CA THR A 510 6.38 4.96 -8.73
C THR A 510 5.35 3.87 -8.98
N SER A 511 4.80 3.71 -10.20
CA SER A 511 3.90 2.60 -10.53
C SER A 511 4.56 1.24 -10.29
N LEU A 512 3.82 0.27 -9.72
CA LEU A 512 4.33 -1.09 -9.53
C LEU A 512 4.50 -1.83 -10.86
N ILE A 513 3.68 -1.49 -11.87
CA ILE A 513 3.80 -2.01 -13.24
C ILE A 513 5.14 -1.58 -13.84
N VAL A 514 5.46 -0.28 -13.73
CA VAL A 514 6.73 0.29 -14.17
C VAL A 514 7.91 -0.27 -13.37
N ALA A 515 7.75 -0.43 -12.06
CA ALA A 515 8.80 -0.94 -11.19
C ALA A 515 9.17 -2.40 -11.49
N ALA A 516 8.17 -3.28 -11.65
CA ALA A 516 8.39 -4.68 -12.01
C ALA A 516 9.15 -4.79 -13.33
N LEU A 517 8.73 -4.03 -14.35
CA LEU A 517 9.41 -3.98 -15.63
C LEU A 517 10.86 -3.49 -15.52
N LYS A 518 11.10 -2.36 -14.84
CA LYS A 518 12.46 -1.80 -14.65
C LYS A 518 13.38 -2.77 -13.92
N LYS A 519 12.83 -3.56 -12.99
CA LYS A 519 13.61 -4.60 -12.30
C LYS A 519 13.98 -5.75 -13.23
N MET A 520 13.10 -6.13 -14.16
CA MET A 520 13.40 -7.12 -15.19
C MET A 520 14.24 -6.58 -16.36
N LEU A 521 14.35 -5.26 -16.53
CA LEU A 521 14.95 -4.67 -17.72
C LEU A 521 16.38 -5.16 -18.04
N PRO A 522 17.30 -5.32 -17.07
CA PRO A 522 18.61 -5.89 -17.37
C PRO A 522 18.59 -7.35 -17.83
N ILE A 523 17.60 -8.14 -17.41
CA ILE A 523 17.38 -9.50 -17.95
C ILE A 523 16.95 -9.39 -19.42
N GLY A 524 16.02 -8.49 -19.74
CA GLY A 524 15.60 -8.23 -21.12
C GLY A 524 16.74 -7.73 -22.02
N LEU A 525 17.61 -6.85 -21.50
CA LEU A 525 18.79 -6.36 -22.23
C LEU A 525 19.82 -7.48 -22.48
N ASN A 526 19.97 -8.44 -21.56
CA ASN A 526 20.84 -9.60 -21.75
C ASN A 526 20.35 -10.59 -22.84
N MET A 527 19.09 -10.49 -23.27
CA MET A 527 18.57 -11.26 -24.41
C MET A 527 19.10 -10.77 -25.77
N CYS A 528 19.59 -9.53 -25.82
CA CYS A 528 20.17 -8.93 -27.00
C CYS A 528 21.69 -8.84 -26.85
N SER A 529 22.40 -9.10 -27.94
CA SER A 529 23.84 -8.87 -28.00
C SER A 529 24.13 -7.38 -28.15
N PRO A 530 25.33 -6.89 -27.76
CA PRO A 530 25.76 -5.54 -28.07
C PRO A 530 25.75 -5.22 -29.58
N ALA A 531 25.79 -6.23 -30.45
CA ALA A 531 25.71 -6.08 -31.90
C ALA A 531 24.30 -5.71 -32.40
N ASP A 532 23.26 -5.91 -31.59
CA ASP A 532 21.86 -5.64 -31.90
C ASP A 532 21.44 -4.20 -31.59
N GLN A 533 22.31 -3.41 -30.97
CA GLN A 533 21.98 -2.07 -30.48
C GLN A 533 21.49 -1.13 -31.60
N GLU A 534 22.05 -1.26 -32.80
CA GLU A 534 21.63 -0.44 -33.95
C GLU A 534 20.23 -0.84 -34.44
N LEU A 535 19.92 -2.15 -34.48
CA LEU A 535 18.59 -2.64 -34.82
C LEU A 535 17.55 -2.20 -33.78
N ILE A 536 17.92 -2.20 -32.50
CA ILE A 536 17.07 -1.66 -31.41
C ILE A 536 16.76 -0.18 -31.66
N ASN A 537 17.76 0.65 -31.98
CA ASN A 537 17.54 2.07 -32.25
C ASN A 537 16.66 2.29 -33.47
N LEU A 538 16.88 1.54 -34.54
CA LEU A 538 16.07 1.58 -35.76
C LEU A 538 14.60 1.22 -35.46
N ALA A 539 14.34 0.14 -34.72
CA ALA A 539 12.99 -0.24 -34.31
C ALA A 539 12.32 0.86 -33.46
N LYS A 540 13.04 1.47 -32.51
CA LYS A 540 12.52 2.60 -31.73
C LYS A 540 12.11 3.78 -32.60
N ILE A 541 12.88 4.09 -33.65
CA ILE A 541 12.51 5.15 -34.61
C ILE A 541 11.22 4.76 -35.33
N ARG A 542 11.07 3.52 -35.80
CA ARG A 542 9.82 3.05 -36.44
C ARG A 542 8.62 3.15 -35.50
N TYR A 543 8.75 2.74 -34.24
CA TYR A 543 7.70 2.93 -33.24
C TYR A 543 7.37 4.41 -33.00
N SER A 544 8.36 5.31 -33.06
CA SER A 544 8.12 6.76 -32.97
C SER A 544 7.30 7.33 -34.13
N LEU A 545 7.35 6.68 -35.29
CA LEU A 545 6.54 6.97 -36.47
C LEU A 545 5.13 6.35 -36.42
N LYS A 546 4.82 5.62 -35.33
CA LYS A 546 3.56 4.92 -35.09
C LYS A 546 3.29 3.75 -36.04
N ASP A 547 4.34 3.12 -36.52
CA ASP A 547 4.22 1.89 -37.28
C ASP A 547 3.68 0.75 -36.42
N THR A 548 2.99 -0.18 -37.06
CA THR A 548 2.46 -1.40 -36.43
C THR A 548 3.57 -2.39 -36.12
N ASP A 549 3.33 -3.29 -35.16
CA ASP A 549 4.30 -4.33 -34.80
C ASP A 549 4.67 -5.21 -36.01
N GLU A 550 3.76 -5.43 -36.96
CA GLU A 550 4.08 -6.19 -38.19
C GLU A 550 5.06 -5.41 -39.10
N GLU A 551 4.80 -4.13 -39.34
CA GLU A 551 5.66 -3.27 -40.17
C GLU A 551 7.06 -3.11 -39.55
N VAL A 552 7.16 -3.01 -38.23
CA VAL A 552 8.45 -2.97 -37.53
C VAL A 552 9.20 -4.29 -37.68
N ARG A 553 8.50 -5.42 -37.60
CA ARG A 553 9.10 -6.75 -37.77
C ARG A 553 9.65 -6.95 -39.18
N GLU A 554 8.86 -6.63 -40.19
CA GLU A 554 9.27 -6.70 -41.60
C GLU A 554 10.49 -5.79 -41.86
N PHE A 555 10.48 -4.58 -41.31
CA PHE A 555 11.61 -3.67 -41.43
C PHE A 555 12.88 -4.20 -40.78
N LEU A 556 12.78 -4.79 -39.59
CA LEU A 556 13.92 -5.41 -38.90
C LEU A 556 14.47 -6.59 -39.71
N GLN A 557 13.60 -7.42 -40.27
CA GLN A 557 14.01 -8.58 -41.09
C GLN A 557 14.77 -8.15 -42.34
N ASN A 558 14.34 -7.05 -42.98
CA ASN A 558 15.05 -6.47 -44.13
C ASN A 558 16.40 -5.83 -43.76
N ASN A 559 16.60 -5.43 -42.49
CA ASN A 559 17.79 -4.70 -42.02
C ASN A 559 18.74 -5.51 -41.14
N LEU A 560 18.52 -6.82 -40.98
CA LEU A 560 19.40 -7.73 -40.23
C LEU A 560 20.89 -7.62 -40.61
N HIS A 561 21.20 -7.27 -41.85
CA HIS A 561 22.56 -7.06 -42.36
C HIS A 561 23.34 -5.92 -41.67
N LEU A 562 22.68 -5.10 -40.84
CA LEU A 562 23.30 -4.03 -40.05
C LEU A 562 23.81 -4.51 -38.68
N GLN A 563 23.49 -5.74 -38.27
CA GLN A 563 23.96 -6.33 -37.01
C GLN A 563 25.49 -6.36 -36.95
N GLY A 564 26.07 -5.83 -35.87
CA GLY A 564 27.51 -5.85 -35.63
C GLY A 564 28.34 -4.80 -36.41
N LYS A 565 27.72 -3.91 -37.20
CA LYS A 565 28.43 -2.82 -37.91
C LYS A 565 28.87 -1.65 -37.00
N VAL A 566 28.81 -1.83 -35.67
CA VAL A 566 29.17 -0.79 -34.70
C VAL A 566 30.69 -0.81 -34.46
N GLU A 567 31.44 -0.06 -35.26
CA GLU A 567 32.81 0.36 -34.91
C GLU A 567 32.76 1.62 -34.01
N ASN A 568 32.25 1.49 -32.78
CA ASN A 568 32.40 2.54 -31.77
C ASN A 568 33.56 2.15 -30.82
N PRO A 569 34.73 2.84 -30.88
CA PRO A 569 35.90 2.50 -30.07
C PRO A 569 35.63 2.43 -28.56
N SER A 570 34.65 3.21 -28.09
CA SER A 570 34.23 3.35 -26.68
C SER A 570 33.49 2.13 -26.14
N MET A 571 32.88 1.33 -27.02
CA MET A 571 32.04 0.17 -26.68
C MET A 571 32.80 -1.16 -26.83
N ARG A 572 34.03 -1.14 -27.37
CA ARG A 572 34.80 -2.35 -27.73
C ARG A 572 35.08 -3.29 -26.55
N TRP A 573 35.30 -2.74 -25.35
CA TRP A 573 35.49 -3.53 -24.13
C TRP A 573 34.17 -4.14 -23.63
N GLN A 574 33.04 -3.44 -23.79
CA GLN A 574 31.71 -3.93 -23.45
C GLN A 574 31.28 -5.03 -24.43
N MET A 575 31.55 -4.85 -25.73
CA MET A 575 31.37 -5.88 -26.75
C MET A 575 32.24 -7.11 -26.50
N ALA A 576 33.44 -6.98 -25.92
CA ALA A 576 34.30 -8.11 -25.58
C ALA A 576 33.83 -8.88 -24.33
N LEU A 577 33.31 -8.18 -23.31
CA LEU A 577 32.85 -8.79 -22.04
C LEU A 577 31.49 -9.50 -22.17
N TYR A 578 30.54 -8.92 -22.91
CA TYR A 578 29.17 -9.46 -23.01
C TYR A 578 28.99 -10.46 -24.15
N LYS A 579 29.97 -10.62 -25.04
CA LYS A 579 29.91 -11.59 -26.17
C LYS A 579 29.78 -13.05 -25.72
N GLU A 580 30.33 -13.40 -24.56
CA GLU A 580 30.19 -14.74 -23.97
C GLU A 580 28.92 -14.90 -23.10
N MET A 581 28.28 -13.80 -22.70
CA MET A 581 27.20 -13.77 -21.70
C MET A 581 25.82 -13.45 -22.29
N SER A 582 25.76 -12.84 -23.49
CA SER A 582 24.52 -12.53 -24.20
C SER A 582 23.89 -13.79 -24.80
N GLY A 583 22.55 -13.90 -24.68
CA GLY A 583 21.70 -15.01 -25.11
C GLY A 583 22.32 -15.96 -26.15
N LYS A 584 22.55 -17.21 -25.71
CA LYS A 584 22.96 -18.41 -26.45
C LYS A 584 23.40 -18.19 -27.91
N ALA A 585 24.67 -18.52 -28.16
CA ALA A 585 25.22 -18.76 -29.50
C ALA A 585 24.39 -19.76 -30.36
N GLU A 586 23.48 -20.56 -29.76
CA GLU A 586 22.61 -21.51 -30.47
C GLU A 586 21.44 -20.88 -31.24
N ASP A 587 20.94 -19.68 -30.86
CA ASP A 587 19.83 -19.01 -31.55
C ASP A 587 20.30 -17.89 -32.51
N ALA A 588 21.60 -17.62 -32.58
CA ALA A 588 22.18 -16.64 -33.50
C ALA A 588 21.98 -17.04 -34.98
N ASP A 589 21.82 -18.34 -35.24
CA ASP A 589 21.65 -18.91 -36.58
C ASP A 589 20.20 -18.82 -37.10
N HIS A 590 19.25 -18.34 -36.28
CA HIS A 590 17.85 -18.20 -36.65
C HIS A 590 17.41 -16.71 -36.71
N PRO A 591 17.40 -16.08 -37.90
CA PRO A 591 17.14 -14.64 -38.03
C PRO A 591 15.77 -14.21 -37.51
N GLU A 592 14.74 -15.06 -37.62
CA GLU A 592 13.39 -14.77 -37.10
C GLU A 592 13.37 -14.65 -35.58
N LYS A 593 14.12 -15.49 -34.86
CA LYS A 593 14.23 -15.42 -33.40
C LYS A 593 14.98 -14.16 -32.96
N VAL A 594 16.02 -13.77 -33.70
CA VAL A 594 16.77 -12.52 -33.45
C VAL A 594 15.85 -11.31 -33.62
N VAL A 595 15.13 -11.22 -34.75
CA VAL A 595 14.17 -10.14 -35.02
C VAL A 595 13.11 -10.06 -33.93
N LYS A 596 12.54 -11.20 -33.54
CA LYS A 596 11.52 -11.26 -32.47
C LYS A 596 12.06 -10.71 -31.14
N ARG A 597 13.24 -11.17 -30.68
CA ARG A 597 13.85 -10.67 -29.44
C ARG A 597 14.16 -9.17 -29.49
N VAL A 598 14.74 -8.70 -30.60
CA VAL A 598 15.06 -7.28 -30.81
C VAL A 598 13.78 -6.43 -30.81
N GLN A 599 12.72 -6.92 -31.46
CA GLN A 599 11.42 -6.26 -31.49
C GLN A 599 10.81 -6.16 -30.08
N GLU A 600 10.80 -7.25 -29.32
CA GLU A 600 10.27 -7.31 -27.95
C GLU A 600 10.99 -6.29 -27.04
N VAL A 601 12.33 -6.30 -27.04
CA VAL A 601 13.13 -5.39 -26.21
C VAL A 601 12.99 -3.93 -26.67
N SER A 602 13.01 -3.67 -27.98
CA SER A 602 12.89 -2.30 -28.51
C SER A 602 11.52 -1.68 -28.25
N ALA A 603 10.43 -2.45 -28.33
CA ALA A 603 9.08 -1.99 -28.00
C ALA A 603 9.00 -1.55 -26.53
N VAL A 604 9.51 -2.38 -25.62
CA VAL A 604 9.59 -2.07 -24.19
C VAL A 604 10.41 -0.80 -23.94
N LEU A 605 11.61 -0.70 -24.52
CA LEU A 605 12.49 0.45 -24.36
C LEU A 605 11.86 1.75 -24.89
N TYR A 606 11.21 1.70 -26.05
CA TYR A 606 10.49 2.84 -26.62
C TYR A 606 9.38 3.32 -25.67
N HIS A 607 8.53 2.40 -25.20
CA HIS A 607 7.42 2.75 -24.31
C HIS A 607 7.90 3.24 -22.93
N ILE A 608 9.02 2.74 -22.41
CA ILE A 608 9.66 3.29 -21.20
C ILE A 608 10.10 4.74 -21.44
N GLU A 609 10.80 5.02 -22.54
CA GLU A 609 11.30 6.36 -22.86
C GLU A 609 10.16 7.39 -22.97
N VAL A 610 9.09 7.04 -23.69
CA VAL A 610 7.89 7.88 -23.83
C VAL A 610 7.20 8.11 -22.49
N THR A 611 7.23 7.11 -21.59
CA THR A 611 6.58 7.16 -20.28
C THR A 611 7.38 8.01 -19.27
N GLU A 612 8.70 7.91 -19.27
CA GLU A 612 9.58 8.67 -18.36
C GLU A 612 9.81 10.10 -18.81
N HIS A 613 9.95 10.28 -20.12
CA HIS A 613 10.17 11.56 -20.77
C HIS A 613 9.03 11.77 -21.75
N PRO A 614 7.80 12.02 -21.26
CA PRO A 614 6.75 12.46 -22.17
C PRO A 614 7.33 13.66 -22.90
N TYR A 615 7.42 13.54 -24.23
CA TYR A 615 7.96 14.61 -25.06
C TYR A 615 7.39 15.90 -24.50
N LYS A 616 8.25 16.89 -24.28
CA LYS A 616 7.80 18.25 -24.02
C LYS A 616 7.13 18.77 -25.30
N SER A 617 6.09 18.09 -25.80
CA SER A 617 4.92 18.73 -26.37
C SER A 617 4.72 19.92 -25.47
N LYS A 618 5.00 21.10 -26.03
CA LYS A 618 4.70 22.39 -25.43
C LYS A 618 3.43 22.12 -24.65
N LYS A 619 3.51 22.11 -23.31
CA LYS A 619 2.28 22.10 -22.51
C LYS A 619 1.42 23.09 -23.26
N MET A 620 0.19 22.72 -23.61
CA MET A 620 -0.82 23.75 -23.73
C MET A 620 -0.82 24.38 -22.34
N VAL A 621 0.10 25.32 -22.14
CA VAL A 621 -0.01 26.42 -21.24
C VAL A 621 -1.35 26.92 -21.69
N TRP A 622 -2.38 26.59 -20.92
CA TRP A 622 -3.65 27.27 -20.99
C TRP A 622 -3.22 28.73 -21.02
N HIS A 623 -3.22 29.33 -22.22
CA HIS A 623 -2.97 30.75 -22.34
C HIS A 623 -3.95 31.32 -21.34
N LYS A 624 -3.46 32.10 -20.37
CA LYS A 624 -4.33 32.67 -19.34
C LYS A 624 -5.35 33.53 -20.09
N LEU A 625 -6.48 32.93 -20.46
CA LEU A 625 -7.55 33.54 -21.26
C LEU A 625 -8.12 34.76 -20.53
N LEU A 626 -8.01 34.74 -19.19
CA LEU A 626 -8.22 35.91 -18.35
C LEU A 626 -6.92 36.48 -17.79
N SER A 627 -6.68 37.74 -18.15
CA SER A 627 -5.72 38.60 -17.46
C SER A 627 -6.01 38.68 -15.95
N LYS A 628 -4.99 38.99 -15.15
CA LYS A 628 -5.14 39.21 -13.71
C LYS A 628 -6.18 40.30 -13.41
N GLN A 629 -6.26 41.30 -14.28
CA GLN A 629 -7.21 42.40 -14.18
C GLN A 629 -8.65 41.95 -14.45
N ARG A 630 -8.90 41.12 -15.48
CA ARG A 630 -10.23 40.55 -15.75
C ARG A 630 -10.72 39.69 -14.59
N ARG A 631 -9.86 38.88 -13.97
CA ARG A 631 -10.22 38.10 -12.77
C ARG A 631 -10.62 39.00 -11.59
N ARG A 632 -9.87 40.08 -11.35
CA ARG A 632 -10.22 41.06 -10.30
C ARG A 632 -11.54 41.75 -10.58
N ALA A 633 -11.82 42.11 -11.84
CA ALA A 633 -13.09 42.70 -12.24
C ALA A 633 -14.28 41.75 -12.00
N VAL A 634 -14.15 40.47 -12.40
CA VAL A 634 -15.18 39.45 -12.16
C VAL A 634 -15.46 39.27 -10.67
N VAL A 635 -14.42 39.23 -9.83
CA VAL A 635 -14.60 39.16 -8.37
C VAL A 635 -15.25 40.44 -7.80
N ALA A 636 -14.99 41.60 -8.38
CA ALA A 636 -15.67 42.84 -8.01
C ALA A 636 -17.15 42.84 -8.41
N CYS A 637 -17.52 42.23 -9.55
CA CYS A 637 -18.92 42.09 -9.96
C CYS A 637 -19.74 41.29 -8.93
N PHE A 638 -19.17 40.24 -8.33
CA PHE A 638 -19.84 39.48 -7.25
C PHE A 638 -19.97 40.27 -5.94
N ARG A 639 -19.27 41.40 -5.79
CA ARG A 639 -19.34 42.29 -4.63
C ARG A 639 -20.22 43.52 -4.88
N MET A 640 -20.88 43.61 -6.03
CA MET A 640 -21.73 44.74 -6.36
C MET A 640 -22.94 44.78 -5.44
N THR A 641 -23.23 45.96 -4.88
CA THR A 641 -24.42 46.19 -4.07
C THR A 641 -25.66 46.15 -4.96
N PRO A 642 -26.69 45.35 -4.63
CA PRO A 642 -27.92 45.31 -5.42
C PRO A 642 -28.69 46.63 -5.32
N LEU A 643 -29.40 46.99 -6.40
CA LEU A 643 -30.04 48.31 -6.57
C LEU A 643 -30.98 48.68 -5.42
N TYR A 644 -31.75 47.72 -4.89
CA TYR A 644 -32.70 47.93 -3.79
C TYR A 644 -32.02 48.30 -2.46
N ASN A 645 -30.71 48.08 -2.34
CA ASN A 645 -29.93 48.35 -1.13
C ASN A 645 -29.02 49.58 -1.28
N ILE A 646 -29.15 50.33 -2.37
CA ILE A 646 -28.42 51.58 -2.60
C ILE A 646 -29.16 52.73 -1.88
N PRO A 647 -28.47 53.65 -1.18
CA PRO A 647 -29.09 54.81 -0.56
C PRO A 647 -29.92 55.62 -1.57
N ARG A 648 -31.13 56.04 -1.20
CA ARG A 648 -32.10 56.68 -2.12
C ARG A 648 -31.50 57.83 -2.93
N HIS A 649 -30.76 58.74 -2.29
CA HIS A 649 -30.14 59.88 -2.97
C HIS A 649 -29.17 59.45 -4.09
N ARG A 650 -28.44 58.34 -3.89
CA ARG A 650 -27.48 57.82 -4.86
C ARG A 650 -28.18 57.12 -6.03
N ALA A 651 -29.27 56.42 -5.74
CA ALA A 651 -30.13 55.84 -6.77
C ALA A 651 -30.79 56.94 -7.63
N SER A 652 -31.29 58.02 -7.01
CA SER A 652 -31.82 59.19 -7.73
C SER A 652 -30.77 59.84 -8.63
N ASN A 653 -29.53 60.00 -8.17
CA ASN A 653 -28.45 60.55 -9.00
C ASN A 653 -28.11 59.65 -10.19
N MET A 654 -28.01 58.33 -9.98
CA MET A 654 -27.76 57.37 -11.06
C MET A 654 -28.91 57.37 -12.09
N PHE A 655 -30.16 57.50 -11.62
CA PHE A 655 -31.33 57.63 -12.47
C PHE A 655 -31.32 58.94 -13.28
N LEU A 656 -31.10 60.09 -12.64
CA LEU A 656 -31.07 61.39 -13.30
C LEU A 656 -29.97 61.47 -14.36
N ASP A 657 -28.80 60.91 -14.09
CA ASP A 657 -27.69 60.87 -15.06
C ASP A 657 -28.02 59.98 -16.27
N GLY A 658 -28.64 58.82 -16.03
CA GLY A 658 -29.16 57.97 -17.12
C GLY A 658 -30.30 58.63 -17.90
N TYR A 659 -31.23 59.30 -17.22
CA TYR A 659 -32.37 59.99 -17.83
C TYR A 659 -31.93 61.18 -18.66
N LYS A 660 -31.01 62.00 -18.13
CA LYS A 660 -30.43 63.13 -18.88
C LYS A 660 -29.78 62.67 -20.17
N ARG A 661 -28.94 61.62 -20.12
CA ARG A 661 -28.21 61.11 -21.28
C ARG A 661 -29.10 60.42 -22.32
N ASN A 662 -30.08 59.64 -21.87
CA ASN A 662 -30.86 58.79 -22.78
C ASN A 662 -32.20 59.39 -23.22
N TRP A 663 -32.71 60.40 -22.52
CA TRP A 663 -34.03 61.00 -22.80
C TRP A 663 -33.93 62.49 -23.09
N ILE A 664 -33.29 63.27 -22.21
CA ILE A 664 -33.22 64.74 -22.39
C ILE A 664 -32.30 65.12 -23.55
N GLN A 665 -31.09 64.56 -23.62
CA GLN A 665 -30.13 64.90 -24.69
C GLN A 665 -30.55 64.40 -26.08
N THR A 666 -31.41 63.39 -26.14
CA THR A 666 -31.99 62.88 -27.38
C THR A 666 -33.22 63.66 -27.83
N GLU A 667 -33.84 64.44 -26.95
CA GLU A 667 -34.99 65.27 -27.26
C GLU A 667 -34.47 66.57 -27.90
N GLY A 668 -34.55 66.62 -29.24
CA GLY A 668 -33.96 67.70 -30.04
C GLY A 668 -34.57 69.05 -29.72
N TYR A 669 -33.73 70.03 -29.39
CA TYR A 669 -34.13 71.42 -29.20
C TYR A 669 -34.29 72.11 -30.57
N SER A 670 -35.45 71.96 -31.23
CA SER A 670 -35.69 72.61 -32.52
C SER A 670 -35.87 74.13 -32.43
N PHE A 671 -35.98 74.69 -31.22
CA PHE A 671 -36.20 76.12 -31.04
C PHE A 671 -34.92 76.94 -31.19
N GLU A 672 -33.74 76.36 -30.98
CA GLU A 672 -32.48 77.11 -31.02
C GLU A 672 -32.19 77.58 -32.44
N ASP A 673 -32.35 76.71 -33.44
CA ASP A 673 -32.18 77.07 -34.86
C ASP A 673 -33.24 78.08 -35.32
N HIS A 674 -34.52 77.89 -34.96
CA HIS A 674 -35.58 78.84 -35.29
C HIS A 674 -35.40 80.21 -34.63
N MET A 675 -34.96 80.25 -33.38
CA MET A 675 -34.68 81.50 -32.67
C MET A 675 -33.47 82.23 -33.25
N ILE A 676 -32.43 81.49 -33.66
CA ILE A 676 -31.27 82.06 -34.36
C ILE A 676 -31.71 82.67 -35.69
N ASP A 677 -32.55 81.96 -36.47
CA ASP A 677 -33.11 82.46 -37.72
C ASP A 677 -33.96 83.72 -37.48
N ASP A 678 -34.90 83.69 -36.53
CA ASP A 678 -35.78 84.83 -36.22
C ASP A 678 -35.00 86.08 -35.76
N LEU A 679 -33.98 85.91 -34.91
CA LEU A 679 -33.10 87.00 -34.48
C LEU A 679 -32.22 87.53 -35.61
N SER A 680 -31.81 86.66 -36.54
CA SER A 680 -31.01 87.07 -37.71
C SER A 680 -31.84 87.84 -38.75
N VAL A 681 -33.13 87.52 -38.89
CA VAL A 681 -34.06 88.20 -39.81
C VAL A 681 -34.52 89.53 -39.22
N SER A 682 -34.83 89.59 -37.93
CA SER A 682 -35.29 90.82 -37.26
C SER A 682 -34.19 91.87 -37.05
N ALA A 683 -32.92 91.51 -37.19
CA ALA A 683 -31.81 92.46 -37.20
C ALA A 683 -31.58 93.13 -38.57
N ALA A 684 -32.39 92.78 -39.59
CA ALA A 684 -32.23 93.25 -40.97
C ALA A 684 -33.31 94.25 -41.46
N ASP A 685 -34.25 94.67 -40.59
CA ASP A 685 -35.18 95.78 -40.84
C ASP A 685 -34.91 97.00 -39.95
#